data_AF-D7G6P7-F1
#
_entry.id   AF-D7G6P7-F1
#
_cell.length_a   1.000
_cell.length_b   1.000
_cell.length_c   1.000
_cell.angle_alpha   90.00
_cell.angle_beta   90.00
_cell.angle_gamma   90.00
#
_symmetry.space_group_name_H-M   'P 1'
#
loop_
_entity.id
_entity.type
_entity.pdbx_description
1 polymer ?
#
loop_
_entity_poly.entity_id
_entity_poly.type
_entity_poly.pdbx_seq_one_letter_code
_entity_poly.pdbx_strand_id
1 'polypeptide(L)'
;MCSPEWKSIAAARRCLLPTATTAWRRSSYSTAPPSSSSVIFPRTRSELVGSLPPVYPSDLAEAIRKDVAAVGRMLVVLDDDPTGTQSVHSVPVLAEWSVDILVKELRSPGQYRVMYLNTNARALPPTEASELFEEIAKNLREASRITGVEVSMVSRGDSTLRGHFPSDLVSLETGMRVQHDAWIVVPFFKAGGRITAGDVHFVEQQGTTAATPPGLGTDSTDDAVALVPAGETEFARDKAFGYRSSNLIDWIREKASVAEADEGRWRQPPAATERVVSVSLRDLREGGPEVVRERLGEAKGGCVVVNAVEKRDLQVFVKGMLEEELEGKRFLFRSAADLVAVRGAVDRRPLLAADDFDALRVKAGEAGSEGGLTVVGSYVAKTTEQLQHSLEAMDAEGVELRAAEVVGGGQEGIAASRQEVERVRAEVSLLLSRGTNVILYTSRGVPLQGDGAGGLVFGERVGAALVACVSGLTERPRFLLSKGGITSSDVATQALAMKRAEVMGQILPGVPVWSMADDSRWPGLPLVVFPGNVGGREALAEAMIKLGARPKSDRSAGGHHTTAPVQHKQEVLYPYAGGSGQCNRTLDVLAEARGRGAAVGAFTVYNLEGIHAVIRAAEATGRSAILQAHPAALGFQRGVPLLSAAVLAARICCKNGGPLLAVQLDHGTDEDHVAAALEAGVDSVMIDGSAMEYEDNVEWTARMAELAHGAGAAVEAELGKLAGEEDGLSVPEVEAKMTDPKQVPDFLARTRADILAVTVGNVHGRYASPNPRLDLARLGLVKAAAMGASPSMLLSSVQSAPQAAGRSSSAATFLAIHGASGLPGSQVKVSTSLGVCKYNVNTEVRTAAIEGLRAVAGEASGAKADYLAVLDASVGNMTAVIAQKMLGFDDPQ
;
A
#
# COMPACT_ATOMS: atom_id res chain seq x y z
N MET A 1 -12.16 29.86 -55.52
CA MET A 1 -12.03 31.25 -56.02
C MET A 1 -13.31 32.01 -55.69
N CYS A 2 -13.17 33.28 -55.36
CA CYS A 2 -14.10 34.17 -54.65
C CYS A 2 -15.49 34.43 -55.28
N SER A 3 -16.44 34.74 -54.36
CA SER A 3 -17.68 35.58 -54.35
C SER A 3 -18.57 35.73 -55.59
N PRO A 4 -19.88 36.04 -55.37
CA PRO A 4 -20.39 37.44 -55.42
C PRO A 4 -21.58 37.66 -54.42
N GLU A 5 -22.24 38.80 -54.19
CA GLU A 5 -22.17 40.22 -54.56
C GLU A 5 -23.14 41.00 -53.63
N TRP A 6 -22.94 42.31 -53.53
CA TRP A 6 -23.66 43.24 -52.66
C TRP A 6 -24.20 44.41 -53.50
N LYS A 7 -25.39 44.94 -53.12
CA LYS A 7 -25.83 46.37 -53.07
C LYS A 7 -27.32 46.48 -53.50
N SER A 8 -28.27 46.85 -52.61
CA SER A 8 -28.52 48.19 -52.00
C SER A 8 -29.05 49.19 -53.06
N ILE A 9 -30.19 49.90 -52.97
CA ILE A 9 -31.02 50.40 -51.86
C ILE A 9 -32.46 50.71 -52.36
N ALA A 10 -33.46 50.29 -51.59
CA ALA A 10 -34.70 50.94 -51.10
C ALA A 10 -35.45 52.03 -51.93
N ALA A 11 -36.80 51.91 -52.00
CA ALA A 11 -37.74 52.79 -51.27
C ALA A 11 -39.21 52.64 -51.71
N ALA A 12 -40.11 52.41 -50.74
CA ALA A 12 -41.44 53.02 -50.51
C ALA A 12 -42.29 52.06 -49.62
N ARG A 13 -42.91 52.41 -48.48
CA ARG A 13 -43.59 53.67 -48.08
C ARG A 13 -43.65 53.88 -46.54
N ARG A 14 -43.44 55.15 -46.15
CA ARG A 14 -44.15 56.07 -45.20
C ARG A 14 -44.57 55.55 -43.80
N CYS A 15 -44.03 56.05 -42.67
CA CYS A 15 -44.03 57.40 -42.05
C CYS A 15 -45.23 57.69 -41.12
N LEU A 16 -45.03 57.67 -39.79
CA LEU A 16 -44.96 58.85 -38.89
C LEU A 16 -45.01 58.43 -37.39
N LEU A 17 -44.12 59.04 -36.59
CA LEU A 17 -43.98 58.94 -35.12
C LEU A 17 -45.12 59.71 -34.40
N PRO A 18 -45.29 59.51 -33.07
CA PRO A 18 -44.66 60.46 -32.14
C PRO A 18 -43.97 59.83 -30.92
N THR A 19 -42.93 60.53 -30.47
CA THR A 19 -42.19 60.43 -29.21
C THR A 19 -42.99 60.95 -28.01
N ALA A 20 -42.95 60.26 -26.88
CA ALA A 20 -42.83 60.87 -25.54
C ALA A 20 -42.60 59.80 -24.46
N THR A 21 -41.48 59.97 -23.77
CA THR A 21 -41.06 59.38 -22.51
C THR A 21 -42.10 59.54 -21.38
N THR A 22 -42.45 58.46 -20.68
CA THR A 22 -42.78 58.53 -19.24
C THR A 22 -42.70 57.16 -18.55
N ALA A 23 -41.81 57.08 -17.57
CA ALA A 23 -41.80 56.20 -16.39
C ALA A 23 -41.90 54.67 -16.60
N TRP A 24 -40.73 54.04 -16.72
CA TRP A 24 -40.49 52.75 -16.07
C TRP A 24 -40.81 52.87 -14.57
N ARG A 25 -42.01 52.45 -14.16
CA ARG A 25 -42.20 52.07 -12.75
C ARG A 25 -41.40 50.79 -12.54
N ARG A 26 -40.28 50.94 -11.83
CA ARG A 26 -39.73 49.88 -10.99
C ARG A 26 -40.85 49.39 -10.08
N SER A 27 -41.61 48.39 -10.52
CA SER A 27 -42.16 47.45 -9.57
C SER A 27 -40.95 46.66 -9.11
N SER A 28 -40.57 46.88 -7.86
CA SER A 28 -39.59 46.09 -7.14
C SER A 28 -40.02 44.63 -7.17
N TYR A 29 -39.66 43.91 -8.23
CA TYR A 29 -39.37 42.49 -8.12
C TYR A 29 -38.23 42.41 -7.13
N SER A 30 -38.59 42.04 -5.92
CA SER A 30 -37.68 41.65 -4.87
C SER A 30 -36.63 40.73 -5.50
N THR A 31 -35.39 41.19 -5.50
CA THR A 31 -34.20 40.38 -5.77
C THR A 31 -33.84 39.51 -4.55
N ALA A 32 -34.79 39.29 -3.64
CA ALA A 32 -34.69 38.23 -2.66
C ALA A 32 -35.24 36.93 -3.28
N PRO A 33 -34.61 35.78 -3.06
CA PRO A 33 -35.22 34.50 -3.39
C PRO A 33 -36.63 34.46 -2.80
N PRO A 34 -37.63 33.82 -3.46
CA PRO A 34 -38.91 33.60 -2.82
C PRO A 34 -38.61 32.97 -1.45
N SER A 35 -39.03 33.65 -0.38
CA SER A 35 -38.91 33.14 0.97
C SER A 35 -39.45 31.73 0.93
N SER A 36 -38.60 30.75 1.23
CA SER A 36 -38.97 29.37 1.34
C SER A 36 -40.23 29.27 2.20
N SER A 37 -41.38 29.03 1.58
CA SER A 37 -42.35 28.15 2.19
C SER A 37 -41.56 26.86 2.38
N SER A 38 -41.02 26.66 3.58
CA SER A 38 -40.23 25.51 3.92
C SER A 38 -41.11 24.30 3.66
N VAL A 39 -40.89 23.64 2.53
CA VAL A 39 -41.39 22.29 2.33
C VAL A 39 -40.74 21.49 3.44
N ILE A 40 -41.53 21.16 4.46
CA ILE A 40 -41.03 20.41 5.60
C ILE A 40 -40.83 18.98 5.10
N PHE A 41 -39.59 18.64 4.78
CA PHE A 41 -39.23 17.27 4.47
C PHE A 41 -39.28 16.42 5.74
N PRO A 42 -39.67 15.14 5.64
CA PRO A 42 -39.58 14.23 6.76
C PRO A 42 -38.13 14.16 7.24
N ARG A 43 -37.92 14.26 8.54
CA ARG A 43 -36.58 14.30 9.14
C ARG A 43 -36.01 12.91 9.33
N THR A 44 -36.87 11.90 9.43
CA THR A 44 -36.48 10.51 9.65
C THR A 44 -37.15 9.58 8.64
N ARG A 45 -36.53 8.40 8.43
CA ARG A 45 -37.13 7.33 7.61
C ARG A 45 -38.48 6.87 8.17
N SER A 46 -38.60 6.80 9.50
CA SER A 46 -39.84 6.38 10.17
C SER A 46 -41.00 7.33 9.87
N GLU A 47 -40.76 8.65 9.94
CA GLU A 47 -41.75 9.67 9.58
C GLU A 47 -42.18 9.55 8.11
N LEU A 48 -41.21 9.38 7.20
CA LEU A 48 -41.51 9.20 5.78
C LEU A 48 -42.35 7.95 5.55
N VAL A 49 -41.89 6.79 6.05
CA VAL A 49 -42.56 5.50 5.85
C VAL A 49 -43.97 5.49 6.45
N GLY A 50 -44.18 6.12 7.60
CA GLY A 50 -45.49 6.22 8.25
C GLY A 50 -46.52 7.03 7.45
N SER A 51 -46.07 7.91 6.54
CA SER A 51 -46.94 8.72 5.67
C SER A 51 -47.32 8.04 4.35
N LEU A 52 -46.68 6.93 4.01
CA LEU A 52 -46.82 6.27 2.70
C LEU A 52 -47.87 5.15 2.73
N PRO A 53 -48.49 4.82 1.58
CA PRO A 53 -49.32 3.62 1.44
C PRO A 53 -48.55 2.37 1.87
N PRO A 54 -49.21 1.29 2.33
CA PRO A 54 -48.54 0.04 2.69
C PRO A 54 -47.79 -0.55 1.49
N VAL A 55 -46.66 -1.20 1.75
CA VAL A 55 -45.86 -1.87 0.71
C VAL A 55 -46.72 -2.89 -0.05
N TYR A 56 -46.51 -3.00 -1.36
CA TYR A 56 -47.27 -3.92 -2.21
C TYR A 56 -47.25 -5.35 -1.63
N PRO A 57 -48.41 -6.01 -1.47
CA PRO A 57 -48.54 -7.18 -0.59
C PRO A 57 -47.85 -8.44 -1.14
N SER A 58 -47.78 -8.59 -2.45
CA SER A 58 -47.31 -9.83 -3.09
C SER A 58 -45.80 -9.83 -3.34
N ASP A 59 -45.18 -11.01 -3.20
CA ASP A 59 -43.81 -11.20 -3.68
C ASP A 59 -43.72 -11.45 -5.18
N LEU A 60 -43.04 -10.55 -5.89
CA LEU A 60 -42.91 -10.61 -7.34
C LEU A 60 -41.59 -11.22 -7.82
N ALA A 61 -40.70 -11.66 -6.94
CA ALA A 61 -39.36 -12.16 -7.31
C ALA A 61 -39.41 -13.34 -8.29
N GLU A 62 -40.29 -14.32 -8.05
CA GLU A 62 -40.44 -15.50 -8.93
C GLU A 62 -41.02 -15.12 -10.30
N ALA A 63 -42.04 -14.25 -10.31
CA ALA A 63 -42.64 -13.76 -11.55
C ALA A 63 -41.62 -12.97 -12.39
N ILE A 64 -40.83 -12.10 -11.75
CA ILE A 64 -39.74 -11.38 -12.40
C ILE A 64 -38.72 -12.36 -12.97
N ARG A 65 -38.30 -13.40 -12.23
CA ARG A 65 -37.35 -14.41 -12.74
C ARG A 65 -37.85 -15.09 -14.00
N LYS A 66 -39.13 -15.43 -14.06
CA LYS A 66 -39.77 -16.02 -15.23
C LYS A 66 -39.75 -15.05 -16.43
N ASP A 67 -40.11 -13.78 -16.20
CA ASP A 67 -40.15 -12.78 -17.26
C ASP A 67 -38.76 -12.40 -17.77
N VAL A 68 -37.76 -12.32 -16.88
CA VAL A 68 -36.34 -12.12 -17.25
C VAL A 68 -35.86 -13.23 -18.19
N ALA A 69 -36.20 -14.49 -17.87
CA ALA A 69 -35.87 -15.63 -18.73
C ALA A 69 -36.60 -15.56 -20.08
N ALA A 70 -37.87 -15.14 -20.09
CA ALA A 70 -38.68 -15.01 -21.30
C ALA A 70 -38.23 -13.86 -22.21
N VAL A 71 -37.83 -12.71 -21.64
CA VAL A 71 -37.25 -11.57 -22.39
C VAL A 71 -35.90 -11.97 -23.02
N GLY A 72 -35.10 -12.80 -22.35
CA GLY A 72 -33.89 -13.42 -22.92
C GLY A 72 -32.70 -12.48 -23.20
N ARG A 73 -32.89 -11.16 -23.05
CA ARG A 73 -31.84 -10.14 -23.21
C ARG A 73 -30.75 -10.26 -22.15
N MET A 74 -29.51 -9.98 -22.55
CA MET A 74 -28.40 -9.79 -21.61
C MET A 74 -28.45 -8.37 -21.04
N LEU A 75 -28.50 -8.23 -19.73
CA LEU A 75 -28.37 -6.94 -19.06
C LEU A 75 -26.89 -6.57 -18.93
N VAL A 76 -26.45 -5.57 -19.69
CA VAL A 76 -25.08 -5.06 -19.67
C VAL A 76 -25.03 -3.80 -18.84
N VAL A 77 -24.28 -3.85 -17.74
CA VAL A 77 -24.15 -2.75 -16.79
C VAL A 77 -22.83 -2.04 -17.04
N LEU A 78 -22.87 -0.80 -17.48
CA LEU A 78 -21.71 0.07 -17.58
C LEU A 78 -21.56 0.79 -16.25
N ASP A 79 -20.61 0.33 -15.44
CA ASP A 79 -20.34 0.90 -14.12
C ASP A 79 -19.38 2.08 -14.29
N ASP A 80 -19.84 3.30 -13.97
CA ASP A 80 -19.02 4.52 -14.08
C ASP A 80 -17.96 4.62 -12.96
N ASP A 81 -18.04 3.74 -11.96
CA ASP A 81 -17.14 3.58 -10.81
C ASP A 81 -17.12 2.08 -10.42
N PRO A 82 -15.97 1.44 -10.19
CA PRO A 82 -15.85 -0.01 -9.93
C PRO A 82 -16.66 -0.52 -8.73
N THR A 83 -17.16 0.37 -7.88
CA THR A 83 -17.88 -0.02 -6.67
C THR A 83 -19.30 -0.51 -6.91
N GLY A 84 -19.87 -0.48 -8.12
CA GLY A 84 -21.31 -0.67 -8.36
C GLY A 84 -21.86 -2.09 -8.38
N THR A 85 -21.01 -3.09 -8.16
CA THR A 85 -21.41 -4.50 -8.02
C THR A 85 -22.02 -4.83 -6.64
N GLN A 86 -22.44 -3.80 -5.89
CA GLN A 86 -22.85 -3.85 -4.47
C GLN A 86 -24.08 -4.68 -4.18
N SER A 87 -24.88 -5.05 -5.17
CA SER A 87 -26.18 -5.69 -5.00
C SER A 87 -26.27 -7.07 -5.67
N VAL A 88 -25.21 -7.51 -6.34
CA VAL A 88 -25.19 -8.72 -7.16
C VAL A 88 -24.17 -9.77 -6.67
N HIS A 89 -24.29 -10.98 -7.18
CA HIS A 89 -23.33 -12.07 -6.99
C HIS A 89 -23.39 -13.01 -8.20
N SER A 90 -22.36 -13.83 -8.39
CA SER A 90 -22.22 -14.78 -9.51
C SER A 90 -22.42 -14.12 -10.87
N VAL A 91 -21.91 -12.88 -10.99
CA VAL A 91 -21.99 -12.02 -12.18
C VAL A 91 -20.56 -11.66 -12.62
N PRO A 92 -20.24 -11.75 -13.92
CA PRO A 92 -18.94 -11.34 -14.44
C PRO A 92 -18.76 -9.82 -14.43
N VAL A 93 -17.54 -9.38 -14.16
CA VAL A 93 -17.07 -7.99 -14.31
C VAL A 93 -15.92 -7.99 -15.30
N LEU A 94 -16.02 -7.18 -16.35
CA LEU A 94 -15.01 -7.05 -17.40
C LEU A 94 -14.36 -5.67 -17.34
N ALA A 95 -13.06 -5.61 -17.59
CA ALA A 95 -12.33 -4.36 -17.81
C ALA A 95 -11.91 -4.15 -19.27
N GLU A 96 -12.24 -5.12 -20.15
CA GLU A 96 -12.02 -5.02 -21.59
C GLU A 96 -13.34 -5.31 -22.33
N TRP A 97 -13.59 -4.60 -23.43
CA TRP A 97 -14.84 -4.65 -24.20
C TRP A 97 -14.59 -4.73 -25.71
N SER A 98 -13.56 -5.47 -26.12
CA SER A 98 -13.40 -5.84 -27.53
C SER A 98 -14.57 -6.71 -27.97
N VAL A 99 -14.89 -6.67 -29.26
CA VAL A 99 -15.99 -7.46 -29.83
C VAL A 99 -15.84 -8.96 -29.50
N ASP A 100 -14.62 -9.50 -29.58
CA ASP A 100 -14.36 -10.91 -29.29
C ASP A 100 -14.65 -11.29 -27.83
N ILE A 101 -14.25 -10.44 -26.89
CA ILE A 101 -14.51 -10.64 -25.45
C ILE A 101 -16.01 -10.59 -25.19
N LEU A 102 -16.70 -9.59 -25.76
CA LEU A 102 -18.15 -9.44 -25.62
C LEU A 102 -18.90 -10.62 -26.25
N VAL A 103 -18.47 -11.12 -27.42
CA VAL A 103 -19.04 -12.31 -28.06
C VAL A 103 -18.89 -13.54 -27.17
N LYS A 104 -17.72 -13.71 -26.54
CA LYS A 104 -17.47 -14.81 -25.60
C LYS A 104 -18.42 -14.73 -24.40
N GLU A 105 -18.56 -13.55 -23.79
CA GLU A 105 -19.41 -13.40 -22.60
C GLU A 105 -20.90 -13.51 -22.94
N LEU A 106 -21.36 -12.98 -24.08
CA LEU A 106 -22.75 -13.13 -24.53
C LEU A 106 -23.17 -14.59 -24.77
N ARG A 107 -22.22 -15.45 -25.15
CA ARG A 107 -22.43 -16.90 -25.32
C ARG A 107 -22.29 -17.69 -24.02
N SER A 108 -21.72 -17.09 -22.97
CA SER A 108 -21.43 -17.78 -21.73
C SER A 108 -22.73 -18.20 -21.00
N PRO A 109 -22.86 -19.45 -20.55
CA PRO A 109 -23.99 -19.90 -19.75
C PRO A 109 -23.80 -19.46 -18.28
N GLY A 110 -23.85 -18.15 -18.04
CA GLY A 110 -23.82 -17.59 -16.68
C GLY A 110 -25.08 -17.93 -15.89
N GLN A 111 -25.00 -17.89 -14.55
CA GLN A 111 -26.16 -18.10 -13.67
C GLN A 111 -27.26 -17.06 -13.93
N TYR A 112 -26.84 -15.82 -14.16
CA TYR A 112 -27.72 -14.70 -14.48
C TYR A 112 -27.38 -14.12 -15.84
N ARG A 113 -28.37 -13.54 -16.51
CA ARG A 113 -28.19 -12.80 -17.78
C ARG A 113 -27.78 -11.35 -17.48
N VAL A 114 -26.72 -11.20 -16.71
CA VAL A 114 -26.16 -9.91 -16.28
C VAL A 114 -24.65 -9.95 -16.47
N MET A 115 -24.06 -8.87 -16.97
CA MET A 115 -22.61 -8.64 -16.94
C MET A 115 -22.30 -7.18 -16.61
N TYR A 116 -21.17 -6.94 -15.97
CA TYR A 116 -20.66 -5.60 -15.70
C TYR A 116 -19.46 -5.28 -16.58
N LEU A 117 -19.42 -4.06 -17.08
CA LEU A 117 -18.25 -3.42 -17.68
C LEU A 117 -17.76 -2.36 -16.70
N ASN A 118 -16.59 -2.57 -16.09
CA ASN A 118 -15.97 -1.60 -15.22
C ASN A 118 -15.31 -0.51 -16.08
N THR A 119 -16.07 0.56 -16.35
CA THR A 119 -15.60 1.63 -17.26
C THR A 119 -14.73 2.67 -16.55
N ASN A 120 -14.92 2.83 -15.23
CA ASN A 120 -14.33 3.92 -14.44
C ASN A 120 -14.51 5.31 -15.08
N ALA A 121 -15.57 5.49 -15.87
CA ALA A 121 -15.73 6.66 -16.71
C ALA A 121 -15.91 7.97 -15.92
N ARG A 122 -16.29 7.90 -14.64
CA ARG A 122 -16.36 9.08 -13.77
C ARG A 122 -15.00 9.73 -13.51
N ALA A 123 -13.91 9.00 -13.72
CA ALA A 123 -12.56 9.53 -13.63
C ALA A 123 -12.12 10.25 -14.92
N LEU A 124 -12.88 10.13 -16.01
CA LEU A 124 -12.55 10.71 -17.30
C LEU A 124 -13.20 12.08 -17.48
N PRO A 125 -12.59 12.95 -18.32
CA PRO A 125 -13.26 14.12 -18.81
C PRO A 125 -14.57 13.76 -19.54
N PRO A 126 -15.60 14.63 -19.45
CA PRO A 126 -16.80 14.63 -20.28
C PRO A 126 -16.75 13.98 -21.68
N THR A 127 -15.88 14.52 -22.53
CA THR A 127 -15.79 14.16 -23.94
C THR A 127 -15.23 12.74 -24.09
N GLU A 128 -14.20 12.40 -23.30
CA GLU A 128 -13.60 11.06 -23.29
C GLU A 128 -14.56 10.00 -22.75
N ALA A 129 -15.28 10.29 -21.66
CA ALA A 129 -16.32 9.41 -21.12
C ALA A 129 -17.42 9.14 -22.16
N SER A 130 -17.80 10.17 -22.91
CA SER A 130 -18.79 10.07 -23.97
C SER A 130 -18.32 9.22 -25.15
N GLU A 131 -17.07 9.37 -25.57
CA GLU A 131 -16.45 8.56 -26.64
C GLU A 131 -16.35 7.08 -26.22
N LEU A 132 -15.95 6.83 -24.98
CA LEU A 132 -15.89 5.49 -24.38
C LEU A 132 -17.25 4.79 -24.40
N PHE A 133 -18.32 5.47 -23.95
CA PHE A 133 -19.67 4.90 -23.94
C PHE A 133 -20.17 4.60 -25.36
N GLU A 134 -19.85 5.48 -26.32
CA GLU A 134 -20.22 5.26 -27.72
C GLU A 134 -19.44 4.07 -28.34
N GLU A 135 -18.16 3.91 -28.01
CA GLU A 135 -17.34 2.77 -28.42
C GLU A 135 -17.90 1.45 -27.86
N ILE A 136 -18.15 1.40 -26.56
CA ILE A 136 -18.71 0.22 -25.89
C ILE A 136 -20.04 -0.16 -26.54
N ALA A 137 -20.93 0.80 -26.78
CA ALA A 137 -22.20 0.57 -27.45
C ALA A 137 -22.02 0.06 -28.90
N LYS A 138 -21.06 0.58 -29.67
CA LYS A 138 -20.74 0.06 -31.02
C LYS A 138 -20.29 -1.40 -30.95
N ASN A 139 -19.41 -1.74 -30.00
CA ASN A 139 -18.87 -3.09 -29.85
C ASN A 139 -19.95 -4.06 -29.37
N LEU A 140 -20.81 -3.65 -28.43
CA LEU A 140 -21.96 -4.43 -27.96
C LEU A 140 -22.96 -4.70 -29.07
N ARG A 141 -23.27 -3.70 -29.91
CA ARG A 141 -24.13 -3.91 -31.08
C ARG A 141 -23.56 -4.97 -32.00
N GLU A 142 -22.27 -4.90 -32.30
CA GLU A 142 -21.62 -5.86 -33.18
C GLU A 142 -21.58 -7.27 -32.56
N ALA A 143 -21.23 -7.38 -31.28
CA ALA A 143 -21.26 -8.64 -30.55
C ALA A 143 -22.68 -9.24 -30.48
N SER A 144 -23.70 -8.41 -30.25
CA SER A 144 -25.12 -8.80 -30.28
C SER A 144 -25.52 -9.34 -31.66
N ARG A 145 -25.09 -8.68 -32.74
CA ARG A 145 -25.32 -9.14 -34.12
C ARG A 145 -24.66 -10.50 -34.40
N ILE A 146 -23.43 -10.71 -33.93
CA ILE A 146 -22.67 -11.96 -34.13
C ILE A 146 -23.27 -13.13 -33.33
N THR A 147 -23.75 -12.86 -32.11
CA THR A 147 -24.25 -13.90 -31.21
C THR A 147 -25.75 -14.16 -31.36
N GLY A 148 -26.50 -13.20 -31.91
CA GLY A 148 -27.97 -13.22 -31.90
C GLY A 148 -28.58 -12.92 -30.53
N VAL A 149 -27.76 -12.56 -29.53
CA VAL A 149 -28.23 -12.23 -28.19
C VAL A 149 -28.49 -10.73 -28.11
N GLU A 150 -29.75 -10.33 -27.88
CA GLU A 150 -30.10 -8.94 -27.62
C GLU A 150 -29.56 -8.46 -26.26
N VAL A 151 -29.27 -7.16 -26.17
CA VAL A 151 -28.73 -6.51 -24.97
C VAL A 151 -29.65 -5.39 -24.48
N SER A 152 -29.79 -5.26 -23.16
CA SER A 152 -30.34 -4.07 -22.48
C SER A 152 -29.20 -3.42 -21.69
N MET A 153 -29.13 -2.10 -21.65
CA MET A 153 -27.97 -1.40 -21.07
C MET A 153 -28.35 -0.54 -19.87
N VAL A 154 -27.54 -0.60 -18.82
CA VAL A 154 -27.65 0.28 -17.64
C VAL A 154 -26.40 1.14 -17.58
N SER A 155 -26.55 2.46 -17.67
CA SER A 155 -25.53 3.38 -17.16
C SER A 155 -25.68 3.42 -15.65
N ARG A 156 -24.84 2.66 -14.96
CA ARG A 156 -24.87 2.61 -13.51
C ARG A 156 -24.01 3.74 -12.97
N GLY A 157 -24.69 4.61 -12.24
CA GLY A 157 -24.14 5.82 -11.66
C GLY A 157 -24.03 5.79 -10.15
N ASP A 158 -23.51 6.88 -9.59
CA ASP A 158 -23.54 7.09 -8.16
C ASP A 158 -24.97 7.22 -7.65
N SER A 159 -25.25 6.53 -6.54
CA SER A 159 -26.56 6.63 -5.88
C SER A 159 -26.85 8.06 -5.39
N THR A 160 -25.84 8.91 -5.20
CA THR A 160 -26.03 10.34 -4.86
C THR A 160 -26.03 11.25 -6.10
N LEU A 161 -26.47 10.74 -7.25
CA LEU A 161 -26.74 11.48 -8.50
C LEU A 161 -25.53 12.07 -9.25
N ARG A 162 -24.30 11.75 -8.85
CA ARG A 162 -23.09 12.20 -9.54
C ARG A 162 -22.80 11.37 -10.80
N GLY A 163 -22.18 12.00 -11.80
CA GLY A 163 -21.74 11.37 -13.05
C GLY A 163 -22.13 12.17 -14.31
N HIS A 164 -21.83 11.60 -15.48
CA HIS A 164 -21.96 12.25 -16.79
C HIS A 164 -23.38 12.22 -17.39
N PHE A 165 -24.42 12.18 -16.56
CA PHE A 165 -25.79 12.25 -17.07
C PHE A 165 -26.06 13.65 -17.64
N PRO A 166 -26.75 13.79 -18.80
CA PRO A 166 -27.30 12.73 -19.68
C PRO A 166 -26.37 12.28 -20.82
N SER A 167 -25.14 12.80 -20.90
CA SER A 167 -24.17 12.50 -21.97
C SER A 167 -23.94 10.99 -22.15
N ASP A 168 -23.89 10.27 -21.04
CA ASP A 168 -23.75 8.82 -20.99
C ASP A 168 -24.86 8.09 -21.78
N LEU A 169 -26.13 8.43 -21.54
CA LEU A 169 -27.27 7.80 -22.21
C LEU A 169 -27.33 8.18 -23.70
N VAL A 170 -27.05 9.44 -24.03
CA VAL A 170 -27.00 9.91 -25.43
C VAL A 170 -25.93 9.15 -26.23
N SER A 171 -24.75 8.95 -25.65
CA SER A 171 -23.66 8.21 -26.28
C SER A 171 -24.02 6.73 -26.48
N LEU A 172 -24.72 6.10 -25.54
CA LEU A 172 -25.19 4.72 -25.69
C LEU A 172 -26.19 4.56 -26.84
N GLU A 173 -27.19 5.43 -26.94
CA GLU A 173 -28.14 5.42 -28.06
C GLU A 173 -27.46 5.64 -29.40
N THR A 174 -26.53 6.59 -29.44
CA THR A 174 -25.73 6.92 -30.63
C THR A 174 -24.91 5.70 -31.09
N GLY A 175 -24.18 5.07 -30.17
CA GLY A 175 -23.35 3.90 -30.47
C GLY A 175 -24.18 2.70 -30.90
N MET A 176 -25.31 2.44 -30.23
CA MET A 176 -26.23 1.35 -30.58
C MET A 176 -27.03 1.62 -31.85
N ARG A 177 -27.20 2.89 -32.27
CA ARG A 177 -28.13 3.31 -33.34
C ARG A 177 -29.56 2.83 -33.08
N VAL A 178 -30.01 2.98 -31.84
CA VAL A 178 -31.37 2.66 -31.42
C VAL A 178 -31.87 3.78 -30.51
N GLN A 179 -33.12 4.17 -30.69
CA GLN A 179 -33.84 4.99 -29.72
C GLN A 179 -34.62 4.08 -28.79
N HIS A 180 -34.59 4.37 -27.51
CA HIS A 180 -35.35 3.64 -26.50
C HIS A 180 -36.73 4.28 -26.29
N ASP A 181 -37.71 3.48 -25.89
CA ASP A 181 -39.08 3.94 -25.62
C ASP A 181 -39.16 4.84 -24.39
N ALA A 182 -38.22 4.69 -23.45
CA ALA A 182 -37.99 5.62 -22.35
C ALA A 182 -36.59 5.46 -21.75
N TRP A 183 -36.10 6.56 -21.15
CA TRP A 183 -34.97 6.53 -20.22
C TRP A 183 -35.48 6.41 -18.79
N ILE A 184 -35.04 5.40 -18.05
CA ILE A 184 -35.48 5.14 -16.68
C ILE A 184 -34.44 5.67 -15.70
N VAL A 185 -34.84 6.59 -14.83
CA VAL A 185 -33.99 7.20 -13.79
C VAL A 185 -34.42 6.68 -12.42
N VAL A 186 -33.55 5.87 -11.80
CA VAL A 186 -33.83 5.22 -10.52
C VAL A 186 -32.56 5.07 -9.66
N PRO A 187 -32.23 6.10 -8.86
CA PRO A 187 -31.02 6.13 -8.02
C PRO A 187 -31.16 5.34 -6.70
N PHE A 188 -32.22 4.53 -6.57
CA PHE A 188 -32.50 3.78 -5.35
C PHE A 188 -31.39 2.79 -4.97
N PHE A 189 -30.92 2.87 -3.73
CA PHE A 189 -29.97 1.92 -3.16
C PHE A 189 -30.19 1.77 -1.66
N LYS A 190 -30.88 0.69 -1.27
CA LYS A 190 -31.32 0.45 0.11
C LYS A 190 -30.15 0.29 1.08
N ALA A 191 -29.14 -0.50 0.72
CA ALA A 191 -27.99 -0.72 1.62
C ALA A 191 -27.15 0.54 1.84
N GLY A 192 -27.21 1.49 0.89
CA GLY A 192 -26.63 2.81 1.05
C GLY A 192 -27.56 3.82 1.73
N GLY A 193 -28.82 3.48 2.04
CA GLY A 193 -29.77 4.47 2.57
C GLY A 193 -30.14 5.56 1.56
N ARG A 194 -30.18 5.23 0.26
CA ARG A 194 -30.59 6.13 -0.82
C ARG A 194 -31.99 5.79 -1.27
N ILE A 195 -32.92 6.70 -1.03
CA ILE A 195 -34.34 6.50 -1.27
C ILE A 195 -34.94 7.68 -2.03
N THR A 196 -36.03 7.43 -2.77
CA THR A 196 -36.75 8.48 -3.50
C THR A 196 -38.22 8.44 -3.11
N ALA A 197 -38.75 9.58 -2.66
CA ALA A 197 -40.16 9.75 -2.34
C ALA A 197 -40.65 11.15 -2.71
N GLY A 198 -41.82 11.24 -3.33
CA GLY A 198 -42.35 12.52 -3.84
C GLY A 198 -41.41 13.16 -4.86
N ASP A 199 -40.74 12.34 -5.67
CA ASP A 199 -39.68 12.68 -6.62
C ASP A 199 -38.41 13.27 -6.00
N VAL A 200 -38.36 13.44 -4.68
CA VAL A 200 -37.17 13.91 -3.97
C VAL A 200 -36.29 12.73 -3.60
N HIS A 201 -35.03 12.80 -3.98
CA HIS A 201 -34.02 11.84 -3.60
C HIS A 201 -33.36 12.22 -2.27
N PHE A 202 -33.26 11.26 -1.35
CA PHE A 202 -32.74 11.44 -0.01
C PHE A 202 -31.54 10.53 0.25
N VAL A 203 -30.62 11.03 1.07
CA VAL A 203 -29.48 10.30 1.62
C VAL A 203 -29.66 10.21 3.13
N GLU A 204 -29.65 8.98 3.65
CA GLU A 204 -29.58 8.72 5.08
C GLU A 204 -28.19 9.07 5.63
N GLN A 205 -28.12 9.96 6.63
CA GLN A 205 -26.91 10.33 7.34
C GLN A 205 -27.06 10.01 8.84
N GLN A 206 -26.08 9.32 9.43
CA GLN A 206 -26.04 9.14 10.87
C GLN A 206 -25.79 10.51 11.52
N GLY A 207 -26.70 10.94 12.38
CA GLY A 207 -26.67 12.27 12.95
C GLY A 207 -25.49 12.46 13.88
N THR A 208 -24.60 13.42 13.59
CA THR A 208 -24.14 14.29 14.67
C THR A 208 -25.36 15.06 15.12
N THR A 209 -25.86 14.81 16.33
CA THR A 209 -26.97 15.56 16.90
C THR A 209 -26.69 17.06 16.75
N ALA A 210 -27.38 17.73 15.82
CA ALA A 210 -27.54 19.17 15.91
C ALA A 210 -28.29 19.41 17.22
N ALA A 211 -27.60 19.99 18.19
CA ALA A 211 -28.05 20.33 19.53
C ALA A 211 -29.57 20.23 19.74
N THR A 212 -30.04 19.11 20.27
CA THR A 212 -31.34 19.07 20.93
C THR A 212 -31.26 20.04 22.11
N PRO A 213 -32.12 21.06 22.21
CA PRO A 213 -32.19 21.86 23.42
C PRO A 213 -32.42 20.92 24.62
N PRO A 214 -31.71 21.08 25.73
CA PRO A 214 -31.85 20.16 26.86
C PRO A 214 -33.28 20.28 27.41
N GLY A 215 -34.08 19.21 27.34
CA GLY A 215 -35.42 19.25 27.91
C GLY A 215 -36.44 18.14 27.58
N LEU A 216 -36.17 17.20 26.67
CA LEU A 216 -37.10 16.08 26.41
C LEU A 216 -36.32 14.77 26.27
N GLY A 217 -36.36 13.97 27.33
CA GLY A 217 -35.82 12.61 27.30
C GLY A 217 -36.82 11.66 26.63
N THR A 218 -36.30 10.76 25.82
CA THR A 218 -36.81 9.39 25.67
C THR A 218 -35.66 8.49 25.23
N ASP A 219 -35.51 7.39 25.96
CA ASP A 219 -34.63 6.27 25.63
C ASP A 219 -35.11 5.56 24.35
N SER A 220 -34.49 5.83 23.21
CA SER A 220 -34.43 4.89 22.08
C SER A 220 -33.17 5.14 21.25
N THR A 221 -32.29 4.15 21.19
CA THR A 221 -31.01 4.21 20.48
C THR A 221 -31.11 3.86 18.98
N ASP A 222 -32.31 3.82 18.40
CA ASP A 222 -32.54 3.37 17.01
C ASP A 222 -32.91 4.49 16.01
N ASP A 223 -33.18 5.73 16.45
CA ASP A 223 -33.72 6.80 15.58
C ASP A 223 -32.70 7.89 15.16
N ALA A 224 -31.39 7.64 15.29
CA ALA A 224 -30.36 8.65 15.04
C ALA A 224 -29.96 8.85 13.56
N VAL A 225 -30.79 8.46 12.58
CA VAL A 225 -30.48 8.60 11.14
C VAL A 225 -31.38 9.65 10.49
N ALA A 226 -30.80 10.79 10.11
CA ALA A 226 -31.49 11.88 9.44
C ALA A 226 -31.63 11.61 7.94
N LEU A 227 -32.80 11.93 7.36
CA LEU A 227 -32.99 11.97 5.92
C LEU A 227 -32.63 13.37 5.40
N VAL A 228 -31.59 13.45 4.57
CA VAL A 228 -31.12 14.70 3.97
C VAL A 228 -31.43 14.68 2.47
N PRO A 229 -32.14 15.69 1.92
CA PRO A 229 -32.34 15.82 0.49
C PRO A 229 -30.99 15.85 -0.25
N ALA A 230 -30.87 15.12 -1.36
CA ALA A 230 -29.59 14.91 -2.04
C ALA A 230 -28.85 16.22 -2.40
N GLY A 231 -29.59 17.24 -2.87
CA GLY A 231 -29.07 18.58 -3.19
C GLY A 231 -28.53 19.38 -1.99
N GLU A 232 -28.86 18.98 -0.76
CA GLU A 232 -28.38 19.63 0.47
C GLU A 232 -27.11 18.96 1.02
N THR A 233 -26.78 17.76 0.54
CA THR A 233 -25.62 16.98 0.98
C THR A 233 -24.30 17.56 0.46
N GLU A 234 -23.20 17.10 1.03
CA GLU A 234 -21.86 17.38 0.53
C GLU A 234 -21.64 16.87 -0.91
N PHE A 235 -22.36 15.83 -1.34
CA PHE A 235 -22.23 15.24 -2.69
C PHE A 235 -22.75 16.16 -3.78
N ALA A 236 -23.77 16.98 -3.49
CA ALA A 236 -24.30 17.97 -4.43
C ALA A 236 -23.33 19.15 -4.66
N ARG A 237 -22.39 19.36 -3.72
CA ARG A 237 -21.35 20.40 -3.79
C ARG A 237 -20.06 19.90 -4.46
N ASP A 238 -20.10 18.73 -5.10
CA ASP A 238 -19.00 18.19 -5.88
C ASP A 238 -18.61 19.18 -6.99
N LYS A 239 -17.32 19.38 -7.21
CA LYS A 239 -16.82 20.38 -8.15
C LYS A 239 -16.94 19.95 -9.61
N ALA A 240 -16.90 18.64 -9.87
CA ALA A 240 -17.01 18.09 -11.21
C ALA A 240 -18.47 17.72 -11.54
N PHE A 241 -19.18 17.15 -10.57
CA PHE A 241 -20.51 16.58 -10.78
C PHE A 241 -21.60 17.20 -9.91
N GLY A 242 -21.39 18.43 -9.45
CA GLY A 242 -22.33 19.16 -8.60
C GLY A 242 -23.70 19.35 -9.24
N TYR A 243 -24.69 19.56 -8.37
CA TYR A 243 -26.08 19.83 -8.73
C TYR A 243 -26.78 20.54 -7.57
N ARG A 244 -27.96 21.12 -7.80
CA ARG A 244 -28.73 21.82 -6.76
C ARG A 244 -30.03 21.11 -6.43
N SER A 245 -30.66 20.48 -7.42
CA SER A 245 -31.99 19.90 -7.21
C SER A 245 -31.94 18.54 -6.51
N SER A 246 -32.74 18.39 -5.45
CA SER A 246 -33.06 17.08 -4.86
C SER A 246 -34.25 16.41 -5.54
N ASN A 247 -35.11 17.18 -6.24
CA ASN A 247 -36.21 16.64 -7.03
C ASN A 247 -35.65 16.10 -8.35
N LEU A 248 -35.88 14.82 -8.64
CA LEU A 248 -35.28 14.12 -9.78
C LEU A 248 -35.76 14.66 -11.14
N ILE A 249 -36.98 15.18 -11.23
CA ILE A 249 -37.48 15.81 -12.46
C ILE A 249 -36.69 17.08 -12.74
N ASP A 250 -36.53 17.92 -11.73
CA ASP A 250 -35.79 19.17 -11.86
C ASP A 250 -34.28 18.93 -11.98
N TRP A 251 -33.75 17.86 -11.37
CA TRP A 251 -32.36 17.43 -11.53
C TRP A 251 -32.09 16.98 -12.98
N ILE A 252 -33.00 16.22 -13.61
CA ILE A 252 -32.88 15.84 -15.02
C ILE A 252 -32.79 17.11 -15.90
N ARG A 253 -33.66 18.09 -15.65
CA ARG A 253 -33.68 19.36 -16.40
C ARG A 253 -32.42 20.19 -16.16
N GLU A 254 -31.95 20.24 -14.91
CA GLU A 254 -30.71 20.92 -14.52
C GLU A 254 -29.52 20.34 -15.30
N LYS A 255 -29.32 19.01 -15.22
CA LYS A 255 -28.21 18.32 -15.88
C LYS A 255 -28.31 18.32 -17.41
N ALA A 256 -29.51 18.38 -17.97
CA ALA A 256 -29.71 18.44 -19.41
C ALA A 256 -29.59 19.87 -19.99
N SER A 257 -29.53 20.90 -19.15
CA SER A 257 -29.50 22.29 -19.59
C SER A 257 -28.23 22.61 -20.40
N VAL A 258 -28.33 23.53 -21.36
CA VAL A 258 -27.20 23.91 -22.23
C VAL A 258 -26.03 24.52 -21.44
N ALA A 259 -26.30 25.11 -20.27
CA ALA A 259 -25.28 25.68 -19.39
C ALA A 259 -24.48 24.62 -18.61
N GLU A 260 -25.09 23.47 -18.35
CA GLU A 260 -24.50 22.33 -17.62
C GLU A 260 -24.10 21.19 -18.57
N ALA A 261 -24.39 21.33 -19.88
CA ALA A 261 -24.03 20.37 -20.90
C ALA A 261 -22.52 20.37 -21.14
N ASP A 262 -21.91 19.19 -21.05
CA ASP A 262 -20.50 18.92 -21.36
C ASP A 262 -20.00 19.72 -22.58
N GLU A 263 -19.28 20.81 -22.32
CA GLU A 263 -18.55 21.61 -23.32
C GLU A 263 -19.39 22.06 -24.54
N GLY A 264 -20.70 22.25 -24.38
CA GLY A 264 -21.58 22.69 -25.48
C GLY A 264 -21.81 21.62 -26.57
N ARG A 265 -21.68 20.33 -26.22
CA ARG A 265 -21.88 19.17 -27.12
C ARG A 265 -23.22 19.20 -27.86
N TRP A 266 -24.27 19.74 -27.25
CA TRP A 266 -25.56 19.96 -27.89
C TRP A 266 -26.05 21.39 -27.73
N ARG A 267 -26.64 21.92 -28.82
CA ARG A 267 -27.20 23.27 -28.86
C ARG A 267 -28.54 23.39 -28.13
N GLN A 268 -29.19 22.27 -27.85
CA GLN A 268 -30.46 22.14 -27.14
C GLN A 268 -30.43 20.86 -26.28
N PRO A 269 -31.12 20.84 -25.13
CA PRO A 269 -31.23 19.64 -24.30
C PRO A 269 -31.69 18.41 -25.11
N PRO A 270 -31.26 17.18 -24.77
CA PRO A 270 -31.76 15.99 -25.43
C PRO A 270 -33.29 15.88 -25.29
N ALA A 271 -34.00 15.58 -26.38
CA ALA A 271 -35.47 15.54 -26.41
C ALA A 271 -36.08 14.64 -25.32
N ALA A 272 -35.40 13.55 -24.98
CA ALA A 272 -35.82 12.63 -23.92
C ALA A 272 -35.93 13.31 -22.53
N THR A 273 -35.18 14.39 -22.29
CA THR A 273 -35.14 15.09 -20.99
C THR A 273 -36.23 16.15 -20.84
N GLU A 274 -36.92 16.52 -21.93
CA GLU A 274 -37.99 17.52 -21.90
C GLU A 274 -39.31 16.95 -21.35
N ARG A 275 -39.56 15.67 -21.63
CA ARG A 275 -40.74 14.93 -21.16
C ARG A 275 -40.33 13.97 -20.06
N VAL A 276 -40.68 14.30 -18.82
CA VAL A 276 -40.39 13.46 -17.65
C VAL A 276 -41.71 13.00 -17.03
N VAL A 277 -41.89 11.69 -16.93
CA VAL A 277 -43.03 11.04 -16.24
C VAL A 277 -42.54 10.53 -14.88
N SER A 278 -43.35 10.69 -13.83
CA SER A 278 -43.06 10.10 -12.53
C SER A 278 -43.89 8.84 -12.31
N VAL A 279 -43.23 7.78 -11.83
CA VAL A 279 -43.88 6.64 -11.20
C VAL A 279 -43.76 6.83 -9.69
N SER A 280 -44.88 7.20 -9.07
CA SER A 280 -44.95 7.51 -7.65
C SER A 280 -45.05 6.25 -6.79
N LEU A 281 -44.77 6.37 -5.49
CA LEU A 281 -44.97 5.27 -4.53
C LEU A 281 -46.44 4.82 -4.47
N ARG A 282 -47.39 5.69 -4.79
CA ARG A 282 -48.81 5.35 -4.86
C ARG A 282 -49.12 4.50 -6.08
N ASP A 283 -48.61 4.88 -7.25
CA ASP A 283 -48.72 4.08 -8.47
C ASP A 283 -48.19 2.65 -8.22
N LEU A 284 -47.05 2.53 -7.54
CA LEU A 284 -46.42 1.23 -7.23
C LEU A 284 -47.20 0.43 -6.17
N ARG A 285 -47.61 1.06 -5.07
CA ARG A 285 -48.15 0.32 -3.91
C ARG A 285 -49.65 0.04 -4.01
N GLU A 286 -50.40 0.94 -4.64
CA GLU A 286 -51.86 0.79 -4.81
C GLU A 286 -52.21 0.31 -6.24
N GLY A 287 -51.48 0.77 -7.26
CA GLY A 287 -51.73 0.42 -8.67
C GLY A 287 -51.07 -0.87 -9.14
N GLY A 288 -49.87 -1.18 -8.65
CA GLY A 288 -49.14 -2.38 -9.04
C GLY A 288 -48.54 -2.33 -10.46
N PRO A 289 -48.14 -3.48 -11.03
CA PRO A 289 -47.46 -3.56 -12.33
C PRO A 289 -48.25 -2.94 -13.50
N GLU A 290 -49.57 -3.06 -13.53
CA GLU A 290 -50.39 -2.53 -14.63
C GLU A 290 -50.31 -1.00 -14.74
N VAL A 291 -50.37 -0.28 -13.61
CA VAL A 291 -50.23 1.19 -13.62
C VAL A 291 -48.82 1.60 -14.05
N VAL A 292 -47.81 0.79 -13.73
CA VAL A 292 -46.44 1.03 -14.23
C VAL A 292 -46.41 1.00 -15.76
N ARG A 293 -47.09 0.04 -16.38
CA ARG A 293 -47.18 -0.07 -17.85
C ARG A 293 -47.82 1.16 -18.48
N GLU A 294 -48.91 1.65 -17.89
CA GLU A 294 -49.58 2.88 -18.32
C GLU A 294 -48.61 4.08 -18.28
N ARG A 295 -47.89 4.26 -17.16
CA ARG A 295 -46.88 5.32 -16.99
C ARG A 295 -45.72 5.20 -17.98
N LEU A 296 -45.24 3.99 -18.26
CA LEU A 296 -44.21 3.77 -19.28
C LEU A 296 -44.73 4.16 -20.67
N GLY A 297 -45.98 3.85 -21.00
CA GLY A 297 -46.64 4.28 -22.24
C GLY A 297 -46.78 5.81 -22.37
N GLU A 298 -46.88 6.53 -21.25
CA GLU A 298 -46.90 7.99 -21.22
C GLU A 298 -45.53 8.63 -21.51
N ALA A 299 -44.41 7.91 -21.42
CA ALA A 299 -43.08 8.49 -21.61
C ALA A 299 -42.81 8.89 -23.06
N LYS A 300 -43.21 8.06 -24.03
CA LYS A 300 -43.08 8.30 -25.49
C LYS A 300 -41.69 8.82 -25.92
N GLY A 301 -40.62 8.11 -25.54
CA GLY A 301 -39.23 8.49 -25.79
C GLY A 301 -38.65 9.47 -24.76
N GLY A 302 -39.41 9.82 -23.72
CA GLY A 302 -39.01 10.67 -22.61
C GLY A 302 -38.30 9.93 -21.47
N CYS A 303 -38.11 10.64 -20.34
CA CYS A 303 -37.60 10.07 -19.10
C CYS A 303 -38.73 9.60 -18.18
N VAL A 304 -38.45 8.58 -17.37
CA VAL A 304 -39.31 8.08 -16.31
C VAL A 304 -38.53 8.09 -15.00
N VAL A 305 -38.96 8.87 -14.03
CA VAL A 305 -38.44 8.87 -12.66
C VAL A 305 -39.19 7.82 -11.85
N VAL A 306 -38.44 6.96 -11.15
CA VAL A 306 -39.04 5.92 -10.29
C VAL A 306 -38.79 6.23 -8.83
N ASN A 307 -39.88 6.35 -8.06
CA ASN A 307 -39.82 6.49 -6.62
C ASN A 307 -39.69 5.12 -5.96
N ALA A 308 -38.82 4.99 -4.96
CA ALA A 308 -38.67 3.75 -4.21
C ALA A 308 -38.07 4.06 -2.83
N VAL A 309 -38.66 3.47 -1.79
CA VAL A 309 -38.09 3.48 -0.42
C VAL A 309 -37.81 2.06 0.07
N GLU A 310 -38.47 1.06 -0.53
CA GLU A 310 -38.29 -0.37 -0.29
C GLU A 310 -38.01 -1.15 -1.58
N LYS A 311 -37.31 -2.29 -1.46
CA LYS A 311 -37.02 -3.16 -2.63
C LYS A 311 -38.29 -3.67 -3.32
N ARG A 312 -39.40 -3.80 -2.58
CA ARG A 312 -40.69 -4.20 -3.16
C ARG A 312 -41.24 -3.16 -4.13
N ASP A 313 -41.04 -1.86 -3.85
CA ASP A 313 -41.46 -0.78 -4.75
C ASP A 313 -40.78 -0.94 -6.12
N LEU A 314 -39.49 -1.26 -6.10
CA LEU A 314 -38.69 -1.51 -7.29
C LEU A 314 -39.09 -2.81 -8.02
N GLN A 315 -39.48 -3.86 -7.31
CA GLN A 315 -39.99 -5.10 -7.94
C GLN A 315 -41.30 -4.87 -8.68
N VAL A 316 -42.22 -4.06 -8.13
CA VAL A 316 -43.44 -3.69 -8.85
C VAL A 316 -43.12 -2.98 -10.15
N PHE A 317 -42.21 -2.00 -10.10
CA PHE A 317 -41.76 -1.27 -11.28
C PHE A 317 -41.15 -2.22 -12.33
N VAL A 318 -40.19 -3.05 -11.92
CA VAL A 318 -39.50 -3.99 -12.84
C VAL A 318 -40.47 -5.00 -13.44
N LYS A 319 -41.47 -5.47 -12.68
CA LYS A 319 -42.48 -6.40 -13.21
C LYS A 319 -43.27 -5.77 -14.36
N GLY A 320 -43.82 -4.57 -14.16
CA GLY A 320 -44.57 -3.88 -15.22
C GLY A 320 -43.69 -3.52 -16.42
N MET A 321 -42.44 -3.15 -16.16
CA MET A 321 -41.46 -2.87 -17.21
C MET A 321 -41.10 -4.12 -18.03
N LEU A 322 -40.92 -5.28 -17.40
CA LEU A 322 -40.63 -6.54 -18.11
C LEU A 322 -41.81 -6.99 -18.98
N GLU A 323 -43.05 -6.75 -18.56
CA GLU A 323 -44.25 -7.00 -19.38
C GLU A 323 -44.21 -6.16 -20.67
N GLU A 324 -43.80 -4.89 -20.58
CA GLU A 324 -43.60 -4.05 -21.76
C GLU A 324 -42.40 -4.50 -22.63
N GLU A 325 -41.32 -5.00 -22.04
CA GLU A 325 -40.21 -5.58 -22.80
C GLU A 325 -40.62 -6.86 -23.56
N LEU A 326 -41.54 -7.67 -23.00
CA LEU A 326 -42.12 -8.83 -23.67
C LEU A 326 -42.99 -8.43 -24.88
N GLU A 327 -43.55 -7.22 -24.86
CA GLU A 327 -44.24 -6.61 -26.01
C GLU A 327 -43.28 -5.93 -27.01
N GLY A 328 -41.97 -6.02 -26.77
CA GLY A 328 -40.92 -5.56 -27.69
C GLY A 328 -40.37 -4.17 -27.38
N LYS A 329 -40.84 -3.50 -26.32
CA LYS A 329 -40.29 -2.20 -25.90
C LYS A 329 -38.85 -2.32 -25.42
N ARG A 330 -38.12 -1.21 -25.48
CA ARG A 330 -36.72 -1.09 -25.08
C ARG A 330 -36.54 0.10 -24.15
N PHE A 331 -35.82 -0.12 -23.06
CA PHE A 331 -35.56 0.89 -22.05
C PHE A 331 -34.05 1.03 -21.83
N LEU A 332 -33.62 2.26 -21.54
CA LEU A 332 -32.24 2.58 -21.18
C LEU A 332 -32.24 3.16 -19.77
N PHE A 333 -31.27 2.77 -18.95
CA PHE A 333 -31.33 3.06 -17.50
C PHE A 333 -30.20 3.97 -17.05
N ARG A 334 -30.52 4.97 -16.23
CA ARG A 334 -29.59 5.64 -15.31
C ARG A 334 -29.98 5.23 -13.89
N SER A 335 -29.14 4.44 -13.24
CA SER A 335 -29.52 3.82 -11.96
C SER A 335 -28.37 3.64 -10.98
N ALA A 336 -28.71 3.30 -9.73
CA ALA A 336 -27.79 2.79 -8.72
C ALA A 336 -27.82 1.24 -8.69
N ALA A 337 -27.35 0.64 -7.59
CA ALA A 337 -27.09 -0.80 -7.53
C ALA A 337 -28.36 -1.68 -7.51
N ASP A 338 -29.43 -1.29 -6.81
CA ASP A 338 -30.54 -2.23 -6.54
C ASP A 338 -31.40 -2.54 -7.78
N LEU A 339 -31.50 -1.64 -8.76
CA LEU A 339 -32.19 -1.92 -10.02
C LEU A 339 -31.58 -3.13 -10.73
N VAL A 340 -30.25 -3.21 -10.79
CA VAL A 340 -29.56 -4.28 -11.50
C VAL A 340 -29.92 -5.64 -10.90
N ALA A 341 -29.91 -5.75 -9.57
CA ALA A 341 -30.26 -6.99 -8.89
C ALA A 341 -31.71 -7.40 -9.16
N VAL A 342 -32.66 -6.46 -9.09
CA VAL A 342 -34.07 -6.76 -9.31
C VAL A 342 -34.34 -7.09 -10.79
N ARG A 343 -33.86 -6.28 -11.74
CA ARG A 343 -34.05 -6.51 -13.18
C ARG A 343 -33.32 -7.75 -13.68
N GLY A 344 -32.15 -8.05 -13.12
CA GLY A 344 -31.39 -9.26 -13.43
C GLY A 344 -31.97 -10.53 -12.80
N ALA A 345 -33.00 -10.42 -11.96
CA ALA A 345 -33.51 -11.50 -11.11
C ALA A 345 -32.41 -12.18 -10.29
N VAL A 346 -31.46 -11.37 -9.79
CA VAL A 346 -30.36 -11.86 -8.95
C VAL A 346 -30.88 -12.16 -7.56
N ASP A 347 -30.65 -13.38 -7.10
CA ASP A 347 -31.15 -13.83 -5.81
C ASP A 347 -30.44 -13.15 -4.65
N ARG A 348 -31.15 -13.08 -3.52
CA ARG A 348 -30.53 -12.66 -2.27
C ARG A 348 -29.57 -13.74 -1.80
N ARG A 349 -28.32 -13.34 -1.61
CA ARG A 349 -27.29 -14.15 -0.96
C ARG A 349 -27.00 -13.58 0.43
N PRO A 350 -26.77 -14.42 1.45
CA PRO A 350 -26.20 -13.98 2.72
C PRO A 350 -24.86 -13.25 2.51
N LEU A 351 -24.47 -12.43 3.48
CA LEU A 351 -23.13 -11.85 3.47
C LEU A 351 -22.08 -12.96 3.56
N LEU A 352 -20.95 -12.76 2.88
CA LEU A 352 -19.81 -13.67 2.93
C LEU A 352 -19.28 -13.77 4.37
N ALA A 353 -18.95 -14.99 4.76
CA ALA A 353 -18.35 -15.36 6.04
C ALA A 353 -16.90 -15.82 5.83
N ALA A 354 -16.16 -16.02 6.92
CA ALA A 354 -14.75 -16.43 6.88
C ALA A 354 -14.55 -17.72 6.05
N ASP A 355 -15.42 -18.71 6.24
CA ASP A 355 -15.36 -20.01 5.54
C ASP A 355 -15.45 -19.89 4.01
N ASP A 356 -16.12 -18.86 3.47
CA ASP A 356 -16.20 -18.62 2.03
C ASP A 356 -14.81 -18.31 1.42
N PHE A 357 -13.91 -17.70 2.21
CA PHE A 357 -12.56 -17.34 1.79
C PHE A 357 -11.58 -18.52 1.94
N ASP A 358 -11.76 -19.37 2.94
CA ASP A 358 -10.93 -20.57 3.14
C ASP A 358 -11.12 -21.58 1.99
N ALA A 359 -12.34 -21.69 1.46
CA ALA A 359 -12.63 -22.55 0.30
C ALA A 359 -11.88 -22.11 -0.98
N LEU A 360 -11.62 -20.80 -1.17
CA LEU A 360 -10.82 -20.30 -2.28
C LEU A 360 -9.34 -20.63 -2.12
N ARG A 361 -8.81 -20.61 -0.88
CA ARG A 361 -7.42 -20.99 -0.59
C ARG A 361 -7.13 -22.43 -1.01
N VAL A 362 -8.04 -23.35 -0.71
CA VAL A 362 -7.87 -24.78 -1.05
C VAL A 362 -7.87 -25.03 -2.56
N LYS A 363 -8.70 -24.29 -3.31
CA LYS A 363 -8.78 -24.41 -4.79
C LYS A 363 -7.56 -23.84 -5.51
N ALA A 364 -6.87 -22.85 -4.95
CA ALA A 364 -5.74 -22.17 -5.60
C ALA A 364 -4.40 -22.94 -5.51
N GLY A 365 -4.31 -24.02 -4.74
CA GLY A 365 -3.23 -25.01 -4.85
C GLY A 365 -1.79 -24.57 -4.54
N GLU A 366 -1.51 -23.36 -4.03
CA GLU A 366 -0.13 -22.85 -3.86
C GLU A 366 0.15 -22.00 -2.60
N ALA A 367 1.44 -21.97 -2.25
CA ALA A 367 2.10 -21.29 -1.12
C ALA A 367 2.09 -19.75 -1.25
N GLY A 368 0.96 -19.11 -0.97
CA GLY A 368 0.85 -17.66 -0.80
C GLY A 368 1.26 -17.17 0.59
N SER A 369 1.34 -15.85 0.78
CA SER A 369 1.50 -15.26 2.10
C SER A 369 0.27 -15.54 2.97
N GLU A 370 0.48 -15.80 4.27
CA GLU A 370 -0.61 -15.81 5.25
C GLU A 370 -1.16 -14.40 5.53
N GLY A 371 -0.44 -13.34 5.16
CA GLY A 371 -0.79 -11.94 5.39
C GLY A 371 -1.75 -11.38 4.34
N GLY A 372 -2.72 -10.58 4.77
CA GLY A 372 -3.61 -9.81 3.89
C GLY A 372 -3.09 -8.42 3.59
N LEU A 373 -3.52 -7.84 2.46
CA LEU A 373 -3.18 -6.47 2.08
C LEU A 373 -4.44 -5.60 2.01
N THR A 374 -4.46 -4.51 2.77
CA THR A 374 -5.48 -3.47 2.71
C THR A 374 -4.86 -2.20 2.11
N VAL A 375 -5.46 -1.64 1.06
CA VAL A 375 -5.00 -0.43 0.35
C VAL A 375 -6.01 0.69 0.54
N VAL A 376 -5.58 1.84 1.07
CA VAL A 376 -6.44 2.99 1.38
C VAL A 376 -5.88 4.27 0.77
N GLY A 377 -6.39 4.64 -0.42
CA GLY A 377 -5.93 5.84 -1.14
C GLY A 377 -6.75 7.12 -0.93
N SER A 378 -8.01 7.00 -0.51
CA SER A 378 -8.95 8.13 -0.44
C SER A 378 -8.69 9.07 0.75
N TYR A 379 -8.84 10.38 0.53
CA TYR A 379 -8.69 11.46 1.53
C TYR A 379 -10.01 11.93 2.17
N VAL A 380 -11.12 11.23 1.91
CA VAL A 380 -12.43 11.61 2.45
C VAL A 380 -12.47 11.35 3.96
N ALA A 381 -13.07 12.27 4.73
CA ALA A 381 -13.12 12.22 6.20
C ALA A 381 -13.54 10.84 6.75
N LYS A 382 -14.61 10.24 6.21
CA LYS A 382 -15.06 8.90 6.60
C LYS A 382 -14.00 7.82 6.37
N THR A 383 -13.28 7.85 5.24
CA THR A 383 -12.20 6.89 4.97
C THR A 383 -11.04 7.07 5.95
N THR A 384 -10.70 8.31 6.30
CA THR A 384 -9.66 8.61 7.31
C THR A 384 -10.05 8.08 8.69
N GLU A 385 -11.31 8.27 9.10
CA GLU A 385 -11.83 7.76 10.37
C GLU A 385 -11.79 6.22 10.43
N GLN A 386 -12.24 5.55 9.36
CA GLN A 386 -12.19 4.09 9.23
C GLN A 386 -10.75 3.55 9.24
N LEU A 387 -9.82 4.25 8.59
CA LEU A 387 -8.40 3.90 8.59
C LEU A 387 -7.80 4.01 9.99
N GLN A 388 -7.97 5.14 10.67
CA GLN A 388 -7.42 5.36 12.01
C GLN A 388 -7.91 4.29 12.99
N HIS A 389 -9.22 4.02 12.98
CA HIS A 389 -9.78 2.95 13.79
C HIS A 389 -9.17 1.58 13.47
N SER A 390 -8.94 1.27 12.18
CA SER A 390 -8.34 -0.02 11.79
C SER A 390 -6.87 -0.14 12.18
N LEU A 391 -6.07 0.93 12.05
CA LEU A 391 -4.67 0.96 12.50
C LEU A 391 -4.56 0.78 14.03
N GLU A 392 -5.53 1.31 14.78
CA GLU A 392 -5.62 1.17 16.24
C GLU A 392 -6.05 -0.24 16.64
N ALA A 393 -7.12 -0.77 16.04
CA ALA A 393 -7.83 -1.96 16.51
C ALA A 393 -7.31 -3.29 15.93
N MET A 394 -6.72 -3.29 14.74
CA MET A 394 -6.37 -4.52 14.01
C MET A 394 -4.91 -4.93 14.21
N ASP A 395 -4.65 -6.23 14.28
CA ASP A 395 -3.31 -6.82 14.20
C ASP A 395 -2.79 -6.75 12.75
N ALA A 396 -2.46 -5.53 12.35
CA ALA A 396 -1.97 -5.18 11.03
C ALA A 396 -0.98 -4.01 11.13
N GLU A 397 0.06 -4.04 10.31
CA GLU A 397 1.07 -3.00 10.25
C GLU A 397 0.70 -1.94 9.21
N GLY A 398 0.82 -0.67 9.60
CA GLY A 398 0.53 0.46 8.72
C GLY A 398 1.76 0.88 7.93
N VAL A 399 1.66 0.88 6.60
CA VAL A 399 2.71 1.39 5.71
C VAL A 399 2.18 2.64 5.01
N GLU A 400 2.80 3.78 5.29
CA GLU A 400 2.42 5.06 4.70
C GLU A 400 3.15 5.30 3.36
N LEU A 401 2.39 5.64 2.31
CA LEU A 401 2.89 6.25 1.09
C LEU A 401 2.89 7.78 1.25
N ARG A 402 4.08 8.37 1.23
CA ARG A 402 4.29 9.80 1.44
C ARG A 402 3.84 10.59 0.22
N ALA A 403 2.65 11.21 0.31
CA ALA A 403 2.06 11.92 -0.83
C ALA A 403 2.95 13.05 -1.35
N ALA A 404 3.70 13.73 -0.48
CA ALA A 404 4.62 14.81 -0.85
C ALA A 404 5.77 14.35 -1.77
N GLU A 405 6.24 13.10 -1.60
CA GLU A 405 7.37 12.55 -2.36
C GLU A 405 6.96 12.08 -3.76
N VAL A 406 5.67 11.77 -3.96
CA VAL A 406 5.17 11.20 -5.23
C VAL A 406 4.51 12.23 -6.16
N VAL A 407 4.27 13.45 -5.66
CA VAL A 407 3.57 14.50 -6.43
C VAL A 407 4.52 15.46 -7.14
N GLY A 408 5.83 15.39 -6.89
CA GLY A 408 6.83 16.22 -7.55
C GLY A 408 6.87 16.05 -9.07
N GLY A 409 7.04 17.15 -9.81
CA GLY A 409 7.27 17.12 -11.26
C GLY A 409 8.75 17.18 -11.64
N GLY A 410 9.08 16.94 -12.92
CA GLY A 410 10.45 16.98 -13.42
C GLY A 410 11.27 15.71 -13.09
N GLN A 411 12.55 15.68 -13.48
CA GLN A 411 13.41 14.50 -13.28
C GLN A 411 13.63 14.17 -11.80
N GLU A 412 13.80 15.18 -10.95
CA GLU A 412 13.97 15.00 -9.50
C GLU A 412 12.69 14.45 -8.84
N GLY A 413 11.52 15.00 -9.20
CA GLY A 413 10.24 14.50 -8.70
C GLY A 413 9.92 13.07 -9.13
N ILE A 414 10.27 12.70 -10.37
CA ILE A 414 10.13 11.31 -10.86
C ILE A 414 11.07 10.36 -10.09
N ALA A 415 12.30 10.79 -9.80
CA ALA A 415 13.25 10.00 -9.02
C ALA A 415 12.78 9.81 -7.57
N ALA A 416 12.30 10.88 -6.91
CA ALA A 416 11.75 10.83 -5.56
C ALA A 416 10.51 9.92 -5.49
N SER A 417 9.59 10.05 -6.46
CA SER A 417 8.41 9.19 -6.57
C SER A 417 8.79 7.72 -6.70
N ARG A 418 9.77 7.40 -7.56
CA ARG A 418 10.27 6.03 -7.70
C ARG A 418 10.92 5.51 -6.41
N GLN A 419 11.71 6.33 -5.74
CA GLN A 419 12.35 5.95 -4.48
C GLN A 419 11.32 5.65 -3.39
N GLU A 420 10.29 6.48 -3.28
CA GLU A 420 9.22 6.29 -2.30
C GLU A 420 8.38 5.04 -2.62
N VAL A 421 8.05 4.80 -3.89
CA VAL A 421 7.37 3.57 -4.32
C VAL A 421 8.18 2.33 -3.97
N GLU A 422 9.49 2.31 -4.25
CA GLU A 422 10.34 1.16 -3.92
C GLU A 422 10.50 0.96 -2.40
N ARG A 423 10.58 2.04 -1.62
CA ARG A 423 10.60 1.96 -0.16
C ARG A 423 9.33 1.30 0.38
N VAL A 424 8.17 1.81 -0.02
CA VAL A 424 6.86 1.28 0.40
C VAL A 424 6.71 -0.17 -0.04
N ARG A 425 7.05 -0.46 -1.30
CA ARG A 425 6.97 -1.82 -1.85
C ARG A 425 7.85 -2.80 -1.08
N ALA A 426 9.09 -2.45 -0.77
CA ALA A 426 9.99 -3.30 -0.01
C ALA A 426 9.46 -3.60 1.40
N GLU A 427 8.89 -2.59 2.05
CA GLU A 427 8.27 -2.71 3.37
C GLU A 427 7.02 -3.61 3.36
N VAL A 428 6.10 -3.37 2.42
CA VAL A 428 4.90 -4.21 2.23
C VAL A 428 5.29 -5.65 1.91
N SER A 429 6.24 -5.85 0.99
CA SER A 429 6.76 -7.16 0.58
C SER A 429 7.34 -7.93 1.78
N LEU A 430 8.16 -7.27 2.59
CA LEU A 430 8.76 -7.86 3.79
C LEU A 430 7.69 -8.29 4.79
N LEU A 431 6.70 -7.45 5.07
CA LEU A 431 5.62 -7.75 6.02
C LEU A 431 4.74 -8.90 5.53
N LEU A 432 4.36 -8.89 4.25
CA LEU A 432 3.62 -9.99 3.64
C LEU A 432 4.44 -11.29 3.68
N SER A 433 5.74 -11.27 3.41
CA SER A 433 6.58 -12.48 3.48
C SER A 433 6.61 -13.15 4.86
N ARG A 434 6.33 -12.39 5.94
CA ARG A 434 6.23 -12.89 7.33
C ARG A 434 4.82 -13.35 7.70
N GLY A 435 3.84 -13.21 6.80
CA GLY A 435 2.44 -13.50 7.08
C GLY A 435 1.69 -12.39 7.83
N THR A 436 2.26 -11.18 7.90
CA THR A 436 1.65 -10.04 8.60
C THR A 436 0.60 -9.37 7.72
N ASN A 437 -0.53 -8.96 8.30
CA ASN A 437 -1.51 -8.13 7.59
C ASN A 437 -0.95 -6.71 7.44
N VAL A 438 -1.10 -6.11 6.27
CA VAL A 438 -0.57 -4.78 5.96
C VAL A 438 -1.70 -3.83 5.59
N ILE A 439 -1.69 -2.63 6.15
CA ILE A 439 -2.54 -1.52 5.72
C ILE A 439 -1.63 -0.51 5.01
N LEU A 440 -1.61 -0.53 3.68
CA LEU A 440 -0.98 0.48 2.83
C LEU A 440 -1.91 1.70 2.71
N TYR A 441 -1.48 2.87 3.14
CA TYR A 441 -2.30 4.09 3.08
C TYR A 441 -1.51 5.33 2.65
N THR A 442 -2.21 6.33 2.12
CA THR A 442 -1.61 7.62 1.76
C THR A 442 -1.54 8.58 2.95
N SER A 443 -0.54 9.46 2.96
CA SER A 443 -0.35 10.47 4.00
C SER A 443 -1.61 11.24 4.38
N ARG A 444 -1.80 11.47 5.68
CA ARG A 444 -2.90 12.27 6.22
C ARG A 444 -2.40 13.68 6.56
N GLY A 445 -3.13 14.71 6.13
CA GLY A 445 -2.80 16.11 6.45
C GLY A 445 -2.01 16.88 5.38
N VAL A 446 -1.74 16.30 4.21
CA VAL A 446 -1.25 17.08 3.05
C VAL A 446 -2.42 17.95 2.54
N PRO A 447 -2.25 19.28 2.43
CA PRO A 447 -3.29 20.13 1.85
C PRO A 447 -3.55 19.65 0.42
N LEU A 448 -4.80 19.33 0.09
CA LEU A 448 -5.22 19.23 -1.32
C LEU A 448 -4.81 20.54 -1.98
N GLN A 449 -3.78 20.51 -2.83
CA GLN A 449 -3.37 21.69 -3.59
C GLN A 449 -4.48 22.02 -4.58
N GLY A 450 -5.34 22.95 -4.18
CA GLY A 450 -6.22 23.68 -5.07
C GLY A 450 -7.39 22.89 -5.64
N ASP A 451 -8.42 23.67 -5.93
CA ASP A 451 -9.68 23.22 -6.48
C ASP A 451 -9.57 23.18 -8.02
N GLY A 452 -9.91 22.06 -8.66
CA GLY A 452 -9.90 21.94 -10.13
C GLY A 452 -8.82 21.00 -10.67
N ALA A 453 -8.26 21.30 -11.85
CA ALA A 453 -7.32 20.44 -12.59
C ALA A 453 -6.05 20.05 -11.79
N GLY A 454 -5.58 20.92 -10.88
CA GLY A 454 -4.43 20.63 -10.01
C GLY A 454 -4.67 19.52 -8.98
N GLY A 455 -5.88 19.43 -8.43
CA GLY A 455 -6.28 18.36 -7.50
C GLY A 455 -6.45 17.00 -8.18
N LEU A 456 -6.87 17.00 -9.45
CA LEU A 456 -6.96 15.79 -10.29
C LEU A 456 -5.58 15.22 -10.59
N VAL A 457 -4.63 16.05 -11.04
CA VAL A 457 -3.24 15.62 -11.30
C VAL A 457 -2.55 15.14 -10.03
N PHE A 458 -2.81 15.77 -8.88
CA PHE A 458 -2.33 15.30 -7.58
C PHE A 458 -2.87 13.90 -7.27
N GLY A 459 -4.19 13.71 -7.36
CA GLY A 459 -4.84 12.43 -7.11
C GLY A 459 -4.35 11.33 -8.05
N GLU A 460 -4.14 11.64 -9.33
CA GLU A 460 -3.62 10.74 -10.35
C GLU A 460 -2.21 10.26 -10.02
N ARG A 461 -1.29 11.17 -9.65
CA ARG A 461 0.09 10.80 -9.29
C ARG A 461 0.15 9.92 -8.04
N VAL A 462 -0.63 10.26 -7.01
CA VAL A 462 -0.71 9.46 -5.80
C VAL A 462 -1.33 8.08 -6.10
N GLY A 463 -2.38 8.04 -6.91
CA GLY A 463 -3.02 6.79 -7.35
C GLY A 463 -2.06 5.89 -8.11
N ALA A 464 -1.32 6.45 -9.08
CA ALA A 464 -0.30 5.74 -9.85
C ALA A 464 0.82 5.19 -8.96
N ALA A 465 1.26 5.94 -7.96
CA ALA A 465 2.26 5.48 -7.00
C ALA A 465 1.74 4.33 -6.12
N LEU A 466 0.49 4.40 -5.61
CA LEU A 466 -0.14 3.29 -4.89
C LEU A 466 -0.24 2.02 -5.76
N VAL A 467 -0.68 2.18 -7.00
CA VAL A 467 -0.76 1.08 -7.97
C VAL A 467 0.62 0.46 -8.20
N ALA A 468 1.65 1.29 -8.39
CA ALA A 468 3.02 0.84 -8.59
C ALA A 468 3.56 0.05 -7.38
N CYS A 469 3.20 0.46 -6.16
CA CYS A 469 3.54 -0.29 -4.95
C CYS A 469 2.95 -1.69 -4.99
N VAL A 470 1.67 -1.84 -5.35
CA VAL A 470 0.97 -3.14 -5.39
C VAL A 470 1.42 -3.99 -6.58
N SER A 471 1.53 -3.40 -7.78
CA SER A 471 1.91 -4.09 -9.02
C SER A 471 3.34 -4.61 -8.98
N GLY A 472 4.21 -4.03 -8.15
CA GLY A 472 5.58 -4.49 -7.93
C GLY A 472 5.71 -5.68 -6.97
N LEU A 473 4.71 -6.00 -6.15
CA LEU A 473 4.82 -7.03 -5.11
C LEU A 473 4.98 -8.43 -5.69
N THR A 474 5.97 -9.20 -5.24
CA THR A 474 6.14 -10.61 -5.63
C THR A 474 5.26 -11.54 -4.79
N GLU A 475 4.96 -11.13 -3.56
CA GLU A 475 4.19 -11.89 -2.59
C GLU A 475 2.71 -11.76 -2.91
N ARG A 476 2.05 -12.88 -3.19
CA ARG A 476 0.60 -12.94 -3.28
C ARG A 476 -0.01 -12.81 -1.88
N PRO A 477 -0.77 -11.75 -1.57
CA PRO A 477 -1.45 -11.63 -0.28
C PRO A 477 -2.62 -12.63 -0.19
N ARG A 478 -3.04 -12.96 1.03
CA ARG A 478 -4.20 -13.84 1.28
C ARG A 478 -5.50 -13.25 0.74
N PHE A 479 -5.65 -11.94 0.87
CA PHE A 479 -6.74 -11.16 0.31
C PHE A 479 -6.21 -9.78 -0.05
N LEU A 480 -6.91 -9.09 -0.94
CA LEU A 480 -6.69 -7.67 -1.19
C LEU A 480 -7.98 -6.91 -0.88
N LEU A 481 -7.93 -5.95 0.04
CA LEU A 481 -9.04 -5.02 0.30
C LEU A 481 -8.63 -3.64 -0.19
N SER A 482 -9.36 -3.06 -1.13
CA SER A 482 -9.12 -1.70 -1.60
C SER A 482 -10.26 -0.78 -1.18
N LYS A 483 -9.92 0.39 -0.62
CA LYS A 483 -10.88 1.39 -0.14
C LYS A 483 -10.87 2.66 -1.00
N GLY A 484 -12.02 2.93 -1.61
CA GLY A 484 -12.26 4.04 -2.53
C GLY A 484 -12.57 3.55 -3.94
N GLY A 485 -13.45 4.24 -4.66
CA GLY A 485 -13.85 3.86 -6.02
C GLY A 485 -12.66 3.80 -6.96
N ILE A 486 -12.07 4.95 -7.30
CA ILE A 486 -10.91 5.06 -8.20
C ILE A 486 -9.77 4.11 -7.79
N THR A 487 -9.36 4.14 -6.52
CA THR A 487 -8.30 3.26 -6.00
C THR A 487 -8.59 1.77 -6.25
N SER A 488 -9.84 1.34 -6.06
CA SER A 488 -10.20 -0.06 -6.31
C SER A 488 -10.22 -0.41 -7.79
N SER A 489 -10.58 0.53 -8.66
CA SER A 489 -10.52 0.32 -10.11
C SER A 489 -9.08 0.11 -10.52
N ASP A 490 -8.20 1.04 -10.14
CA ASP A 490 -6.81 1.03 -10.59
C ASP A 490 -6.05 -0.16 -10.01
N VAL A 491 -6.34 -0.56 -8.76
CA VAL A 491 -5.78 -1.79 -8.20
C VAL A 491 -6.26 -3.01 -8.99
N ALA A 492 -7.54 -3.10 -9.35
CA ALA A 492 -8.04 -4.22 -10.16
C ALA A 492 -7.41 -4.24 -11.55
N THR A 493 -7.51 -3.15 -12.31
CA THR A 493 -7.15 -3.12 -13.73
C THR A 493 -5.65 -2.96 -13.96
N GLN A 494 -4.97 -2.13 -13.17
CA GLN A 494 -3.55 -1.81 -13.38
C GLN A 494 -2.64 -2.67 -12.50
N ALA A 495 -2.95 -2.86 -11.21
CA ALA A 495 -2.07 -3.62 -10.32
C ALA A 495 -2.25 -5.14 -10.44
N LEU A 496 -3.48 -5.62 -10.59
CA LEU A 496 -3.80 -7.04 -10.78
C LEU A 496 -3.90 -7.45 -12.25
N ALA A 497 -3.78 -6.49 -13.18
CA ALA A 497 -3.96 -6.71 -14.62
C ALA A 497 -5.30 -7.41 -14.94
N MET A 498 -6.36 -7.11 -14.18
CA MET A 498 -7.65 -7.77 -14.30
C MET A 498 -8.29 -7.44 -15.65
N LYS A 499 -8.58 -8.49 -16.42
CA LYS A 499 -9.46 -8.41 -17.61
C LYS A 499 -10.87 -8.84 -17.30
N ARG A 500 -11.00 -9.89 -16.47
CA ARG A 500 -12.26 -10.45 -15.99
C ARG A 500 -12.17 -10.82 -14.52
N ALA A 501 -13.27 -10.64 -13.80
CA ALA A 501 -13.48 -11.15 -12.46
C ALA A 501 -14.93 -11.64 -12.30
N GLU A 502 -15.20 -12.35 -11.20
CA GLU A 502 -16.55 -12.76 -10.83
C GLU A 502 -16.93 -12.18 -9.48
N VAL A 503 -18.10 -11.55 -9.38
CA VAL A 503 -18.63 -11.03 -8.11
C VAL A 503 -19.04 -12.21 -7.23
N MET A 504 -18.41 -12.40 -6.08
CA MET A 504 -18.75 -13.48 -5.16
C MET A 504 -20.00 -13.19 -4.32
N GLY A 505 -20.23 -11.90 -4.06
CA GLY A 505 -21.26 -11.40 -3.16
C GLY A 505 -20.72 -10.24 -2.33
N GLN A 506 -21.29 -10.03 -1.16
CA GLN A 506 -20.98 -8.89 -0.28
C GLN A 506 -20.35 -9.38 1.01
N ILE A 507 -19.24 -8.77 1.44
CA ILE A 507 -18.65 -9.06 2.77
C ILE A 507 -19.35 -8.27 3.88
N LEU A 508 -19.77 -7.05 3.57
CA LEU A 508 -20.62 -6.18 4.38
C LEU A 508 -21.72 -5.60 3.48
N PRO A 509 -22.83 -5.11 4.05
CA PRO A 509 -23.89 -4.48 3.25
C PRO A 509 -23.31 -3.38 2.34
N GLY A 510 -23.43 -3.57 1.03
CA GLY A 510 -22.93 -2.64 0.02
C GLY A 510 -21.42 -2.72 -0.28
N VAL A 511 -20.70 -3.71 0.24
CA VAL A 511 -19.24 -3.91 0.02
C VAL A 511 -19.03 -5.23 -0.74
N PRO A 512 -18.88 -5.19 -2.08
CA PRO A 512 -18.71 -6.40 -2.90
C PRO A 512 -17.30 -7.00 -2.82
N VAL A 513 -17.23 -8.30 -3.10
CA VAL A 513 -15.99 -9.06 -3.25
C VAL A 513 -15.93 -9.68 -4.63
N TRP A 514 -14.80 -9.54 -5.31
CA TRP A 514 -14.52 -10.12 -6.61
C TRP A 514 -13.49 -11.24 -6.49
N SER A 515 -13.69 -12.34 -7.20
CA SER A 515 -12.66 -13.35 -7.43
C SER A 515 -11.99 -13.08 -8.78
N MET A 516 -10.68 -12.88 -8.77
CA MET A 516 -9.92 -12.65 -10.01
C MET A 516 -9.91 -13.90 -10.90
N ALA A 517 -10.04 -13.72 -12.22
CA ALA A 517 -10.01 -14.81 -13.20
C ALA A 517 -8.57 -15.31 -13.49
N ASP A 518 -8.46 -16.41 -14.24
CA ASP A 518 -7.20 -17.11 -14.55
C ASP A 518 -6.17 -16.29 -15.34
N ASP A 519 -6.62 -15.25 -16.04
CA ASP A 519 -5.77 -14.35 -16.84
C ASP A 519 -5.31 -13.10 -16.09
N SER A 520 -5.62 -12.99 -14.80
CA SER A 520 -5.11 -11.95 -13.90
C SER A 520 -3.75 -12.34 -13.31
N ARG A 521 -3.07 -11.36 -12.69
CA ARG A 521 -1.78 -11.59 -12.01
C ARG A 521 -1.84 -12.65 -10.91
N TRP A 522 -2.96 -12.71 -10.18
CA TRP A 522 -3.16 -13.64 -9.06
C TRP A 522 -4.55 -14.29 -9.16
N PRO A 523 -4.68 -15.37 -9.96
CA PRO A 523 -5.94 -16.08 -10.15
C PRO A 523 -6.59 -16.55 -8.85
N GLY A 524 -7.89 -16.31 -8.72
CA GLY A 524 -8.67 -16.67 -7.54
C GLY A 524 -8.42 -15.81 -6.30
N LEU A 525 -7.62 -14.74 -6.39
CA LEU A 525 -7.46 -13.80 -5.27
C LEU A 525 -8.79 -13.08 -4.98
N PRO A 526 -9.29 -13.08 -3.73
CA PRO A 526 -10.41 -12.25 -3.35
C PRO A 526 -9.99 -10.78 -3.24
N LEU A 527 -10.59 -9.94 -4.10
CA LEU A 527 -10.50 -8.49 -4.07
C LEU A 527 -11.78 -7.92 -3.46
N VAL A 528 -11.68 -7.29 -2.29
CA VAL A 528 -12.77 -6.51 -1.71
C VAL A 528 -12.73 -5.10 -2.28
N VAL A 529 -13.81 -4.73 -2.99
CA VAL A 529 -13.97 -3.40 -3.58
C VAL A 529 -14.80 -2.56 -2.62
N PHE A 530 -14.13 -1.81 -1.75
CA PHE A 530 -14.79 -1.10 -0.66
C PHE A 530 -15.14 0.34 -1.08
N PRO A 531 -16.43 0.71 -1.18
CA PRO A 531 -16.85 2.06 -1.56
C PRO A 531 -16.42 3.14 -0.57
N GLY A 532 -16.16 4.35 -1.06
CA GLY A 532 -15.70 5.47 -0.25
C GLY A 532 -16.66 5.90 0.87
N ASN A 533 -17.98 5.77 0.65
CA ASN A 533 -19.03 6.37 1.48
C ASN A 533 -19.90 5.35 2.25
N VAL A 534 -19.58 4.05 2.17
CA VAL A 534 -20.33 2.96 2.80
C VAL A 534 -19.71 2.58 4.16
N GLY A 535 -20.57 2.12 5.07
CA GLY A 535 -20.17 1.67 6.41
C GLY A 535 -20.04 2.80 7.44
N GLY A 536 -20.03 2.38 8.72
CA GLY A 536 -19.68 3.21 9.88
C GLY A 536 -18.16 3.19 10.15
N ARG A 537 -17.76 3.73 11.31
CA ARG A 537 -16.36 3.81 11.75
C ARG A 537 -15.63 2.46 11.76
N GLU A 538 -16.31 1.40 12.18
CA GLU A 538 -15.72 0.07 12.41
C GLU A 538 -15.71 -0.82 11.15
N ALA A 539 -16.40 -0.39 10.09
CA ALA A 539 -16.68 -1.25 8.93
C ALA A 539 -15.42 -1.75 8.19
N LEU A 540 -14.33 -0.97 8.16
CA LEU A 540 -13.07 -1.43 7.57
C LEU A 540 -12.44 -2.56 8.39
N ALA A 541 -12.42 -2.41 9.72
CA ALA A 541 -11.93 -3.43 10.64
C ALA A 541 -12.80 -4.69 10.60
N GLU A 542 -14.13 -4.56 10.58
CA GLU A 542 -15.07 -5.67 10.44
C GLU A 542 -14.82 -6.48 9.15
N ALA A 543 -14.59 -5.81 8.03
CA ALA A 543 -14.27 -6.47 6.76
C ALA A 543 -12.93 -7.23 6.86
N MET A 544 -11.91 -6.64 7.49
CA MET A 544 -10.62 -7.29 7.72
C MET A 544 -10.77 -8.55 8.61
N ILE A 545 -11.60 -8.49 9.66
CA ILE A 545 -11.88 -9.63 10.54
C ILE A 545 -12.50 -10.79 9.76
N LYS A 546 -13.50 -10.51 8.92
CA LYS A 546 -14.14 -11.53 8.06
C LYS A 546 -13.18 -12.16 7.05
N LEU A 547 -12.10 -11.46 6.68
CA LEU A 547 -11.02 -11.97 5.83
C LEU A 547 -9.91 -12.70 6.64
N GLY A 548 -10.14 -12.92 7.93
CA GLY A 548 -9.27 -13.65 8.85
C GLY A 548 -8.18 -12.79 9.51
N ALA A 549 -8.24 -11.46 9.46
CA ALA A 549 -7.37 -10.61 10.29
C ALA A 549 -7.85 -10.65 11.74
N ARG A 550 -6.95 -10.49 12.72
CA ARG A 550 -7.30 -10.56 14.14
C ARG A 550 -7.35 -9.17 14.77
N PRO A 551 -8.28 -8.88 15.69
CA PRO A 551 -8.20 -7.71 16.55
C PRO A 551 -6.99 -7.79 17.48
N LYS A 552 -6.41 -6.65 17.88
CA LYS A 552 -5.33 -6.63 18.88
C LYS A 552 -5.79 -7.14 20.25
N SER A 553 -7.09 -7.02 20.58
CA SER A 553 -7.68 -7.51 21.84
C SER A 553 -7.62 -9.04 21.99
N ASP A 554 -7.66 -9.79 20.89
CA ASP A 554 -7.68 -11.25 20.91
C ASP A 554 -6.32 -11.88 21.24
N ARG A 555 -5.26 -11.07 21.34
CA ARG A 555 -3.97 -11.49 21.94
C ARG A 555 -4.13 -11.93 23.42
N SER A 556 -5.22 -11.56 24.10
CA SER A 556 -5.41 -11.79 25.53
C SER A 556 -6.20 -13.06 25.92
N ALA A 557 -6.88 -13.74 24.99
CA ALA A 557 -7.80 -14.85 25.31
C ALA A 557 -7.31 -16.27 24.92
N GLY A 558 -6.16 -16.40 24.26
CA GLY A 558 -5.53 -17.69 23.96
C GLY A 558 -4.46 -18.07 24.99
N GLY A 559 -4.63 -19.20 25.67
CA GLY A 559 -3.74 -19.66 26.76
C GLY A 559 -2.27 -19.82 26.37
N HIS A 560 -1.40 -19.25 27.22
CA HIS A 560 0.04 -19.49 27.38
C HIS A 560 0.92 -19.33 26.12
N HIS A 561 1.12 -18.08 25.70
CA HIS A 561 2.45 -17.56 25.37
C HIS A 561 2.60 -16.19 26.03
N THR A 562 3.53 -16.09 26.98
CA THR A 562 3.78 -14.87 27.76
C THR A 562 4.46 -13.80 26.90
N THR A 563 3.75 -12.72 26.58
CA THR A 563 4.35 -11.45 26.15
C THR A 563 3.99 -10.36 27.16
N ALA A 564 5.03 -9.80 27.77
CA ALA A 564 4.96 -8.62 28.64
C ALA A 564 5.05 -7.33 27.78
N PRO A 565 4.76 -6.13 28.34
CA PRO A 565 4.27 -4.98 27.59
C PRO A 565 5.35 -4.33 26.72
N VAL A 566 5.02 -4.00 25.46
CA VAL A 566 5.93 -3.33 24.53
C VAL A 566 5.77 -1.81 24.65
N GLN A 567 6.79 -1.18 25.24
CA GLN A 567 7.11 0.23 25.07
C GLN A 567 7.59 0.46 23.63
N HIS A 568 7.26 1.62 23.06
CA HIS A 568 7.73 2.10 21.76
C HIS A 568 9.20 1.75 21.51
N LYS A 569 9.47 0.83 20.57
CA LYS A 569 10.79 0.58 20.01
C LYS A 569 10.67 0.58 18.48
N GLN A 570 11.49 1.43 17.85
CA GLN A 570 11.84 1.35 16.43
C GLN A 570 12.32 -0.07 16.13
N GLU A 571 11.64 -0.79 15.24
CA GLU A 571 12.10 -2.11 14.78
C GLU A 571 12.74 -2.03 13.40
N VAL A 572 14.06 -2.11 13.44
CA VAL A 572 15.04 -2.59 12.46
C VAL A 572 14.47 -3.56 11.42
N LEU A 573 14.73 -3.27 10.15
CA LEU A 573 14.47 -4.18 9.03
C LEU A 573 15.11 -5.57 9.27
N TYR A 574 14.35 -6.63 8.99
CA TYR A 574 14.69 -8.07 8.94
C TYR A 574 14.66 -8.87 10.27
N PRO A 575 13.73 -9.85 10.47
CA PRO A 575 13.83 -10.81 11.55
C PRO A 575 14.44 -12.11 11.01
N TYR A 576 15.58 -12.48 11.56
CA TYR A 576 15.89 -13.89 11.64
C TYR A 576 14.99 -14.47 12.74
N ALA A 577 14.12 -15.42 12.40
CA ALA A 577 13.28 -16.12 13.37
C ALA A 577 14.19 -16.92 14.32
N GLY A 578 14.36 -16.40 15.54
CA GLY A 578 14.93 -17.15 16.65
C GLY A 578 13.95 -18.24 17.07
N GLY A 579 14.08 -19.42 16.46
CA GLY A 579 13.66 -20.65 17.11
C GLY A 579 14.32 -20.72 18.49
N SER A 580 13.55 -21.18 19.47
CA SER A 580 13.95 -21.39 20.87
C SER A 580 15.45 -21.72 21.06
N GLY A 581 16.25 -20.72 21.44
CA GLY A 581 17.70 -20.78 21.62
C GLY A 581 18.47 -19.90 20.62
N GLN A 582 18.49 -18.58 20.81
CA GLN A 582 19.09 -17.64 19.86
C GLN A 582 20.63 -17.74 19.79
N CYS A 583 21.18 -17.93 18.59
CA CYS A 583 22.62 -17.87 18.28
C CYS A 583 22.92 -16.57 17.50
N ASN A 584 23.96 -15.81 17.88
CA ASN A 584 24.42 -14.60 17.20
C ASN A 584 25.49 -14.95 16.15
N ARG A 585 25.41 -14.41 14.92
CA ARG A 585 26.29 -14.81 13.82
C ARG A 585 27.76 -14.42 13.99
N THR A 586 28.06 -13.28 14.60
CA THR A 586 29.46 -12.94 14.94
C THR A 586 30.02 -14.00 15.87
N LEU A 587 29.26 -14.39 16.90
CA LEU A 587 29.67 -15.45 17.82
C LEU A 587 29.78 -16.82 17.13
N ASP A 588 28.89 -17.14 16.18
CA ASP A 588 28.95 -18.37 15.39
C ASP A 588 30.20 -18.43 14.50
N VAL A 589 30.51 -17.33 13.79
CA VAL A 589 31.72 -17.19 12.96
C VAL A 589 32.98 -17.38 13.81
N LEU A 590 33.03 -16.78 15.00
CA LEU A 590 34.17 -16.90 15.90
C LEU A 590 34.28 -18.29 16.54
N ALA A 591 33.14 -18.90 16.90
CA ALA A 591 33.09 -20.26 17.43
C ALA A 591 33.56 -21.29 16.39
N GLU A 592 33.16 -21.14 15.13
CA GLU A 592 33.59 -21.97 14.01
C GLU A 592 35.12 -21.91 13.82
N ALA A 593 35.70 -20.71 13.81
CA ALA A 593 37.15 -20.55 13.66
C ALA A 593 37.93 -21.10 14.86
N ARG A 594 37.50 -20.76 16.08
CA ARG A 594 38.10 -21.29 17.31
C ARG A 594 38.06 -22.81 17.36
N GLY A 595 36.95 -23.43 16.94
CA GLY A 595 36.80 -24.89 16.85
C GLY A 595 37.80 -25.55 15.90
N ARG A 596 38.28 -24.83 14.89
CA ARG A 596 39.31 -25.27 13.94
C ARG A 596 40.74 -24.89 14.38
N GLY A 597 40.90 -24.20 15.51
CA GLY A 597 42.18 -23.65 15.93
C GLY A 597 42.67 -22.49 15.07
N ALA A 598 41.74 -21.79 14.42
CA ALA A 598 41.98 -20.69 13.49
C ALA A 598 41.35 -19.37 13.99
N ALA A 599 41.61 -18.30 13.26
CA ALA A 599 41.01 -16.99 13.48
C ALA A 599 40.25 -16.49 12.24
N VAL A 600 39.30 -15.58 12.46
CA VAL A 600 38.54 -14.93 11.40
C VAL A 600 39.12 -13.57 11.05
N GLY A 601 39.19 -13.29 9.75
CA GLY A 601 39.47 -11.96 9.25
C GLY A 601 38.22 -11.07 9.31
N ALA A 602 38.40 -9.88 9.87
CA ALA A 602 37.41 -8.83 9.89
C ALA A 602 37.95 -7.69 9.00
N PHE A 603 37.23 -7.34 7.94
CA PHE A 603 37.75 -6.53 6.83
C PHE A 603 36.95 -5.26 6.65
N THR A 604 37.64 -4.11 6.67
CA THR A 604 36.98 -2.81 6.56
C THR A 604 36.50 -2.55 5.14
N VAL A 605 35.22 -2.18 5.00
CA VAL A 605 34.55 -1.83 3.74
C VAL A 605 34.08 -0.37 3.76
N TYR A 606 34.28 0.34 2.65
CA TYR A 606 33.92 1.76 2.50
C TYR A 606 32.81 2.00 1.48
N ASN A 607 32.48 0.98 0.69
CA ASN A 607 31.55 1.04 -0.44
C ASN A 607 31.09 -0.38 -0.83
N LEU A 608 30.24 -0.47 -1.86
CA LEU A 608 29.73 -1.74 -2.38
C LEU A 608 30.84 -2.60 -2.99
N GLU A 609 31.87 -1.99 -3.57
CA GLU A 609 33.01 -2.70 -4.14
C GLU A 609 33.79 -3.47 -3.06
N GLY A 610 33.97 -2.86 -1.88
CA GLY A 610 34.58 -3.52 -0.72
C GLY A 610 33.74 -4.68 -0.20
N ILE A 611 32.41 -4.51 -0.10
CA ILE A 611 31.48 -5.59 0.28
C ILE A 611 31.60 -6.75 -0.70
N HIS A 612 31.58 -6.47 -1.99
CA HIS A 612 31.70 -7.47 -3.04
C HIS A 612 33.06 -8.20 -3.00
N ALA A 613 34.14 -7.48 -2.72
CA ALA A 613 35.47 -8.08 -2.61
C ALA A 613 35.58 -9.06 -1.43
N VAL A 614 35.00 -8.73 -0.26
CA VAL A 614 34.98 -9.64 0.90
C VAL A 614 34.16 -10.89 0.58
N ILE A 615 32.98 -10.74 -0.03
CA ILE A 615 32.11 -11.87 -0.40
C ILE A 615 32.80 -12.78 -1.42
N ARG A 616 33.38 -12.23 -2.50
CA ARG A 616 34.12 -13.00 -3.50
C ARG A 616 35.29 -13.76 -2.88
N ALA A 617 36.03 -13.13 -1.97
CA ALA A 617 37.15 -13.76 -1.28
C ALA A 617 36.69 -14.89 -0.35
N ALA A 618 35.61 -14.68 0.39
CA ALA A 618 35.00 -15.71 1.24
C ALA A 618 34.56 -16.90 0.39
N GLU A 619 33.79 -16.68 -0.68
CA GLU A 619 33.33 -17.72 -1.60
C GLU A 619 34.48 -18.49 -2.24
N ALA A 620 35.54 -17.78 -2.68
CA ALA A 620 36.71 -18.40 -3.30
C ALA A 620 37.53 -19.27 -2.33
N THR A 621 37.59 -18.89 -1.05
CA THR A 621 38.37 -19.60 -0.02
C THR A 621 37.54 -20.61 0.78
N GLY A 622 36.21 -20.50 0.72
CA GLY A 622 35.28 -21.24 1.57
C GLY A 622 35.36 -20.85 3.05
N ARG A 623 35.85 -19.65 3.39
CA ARG A 623 36.11 -19.23 4.77
C ARG A 623 35.14 -18.14 5.24
N SER A 624 34.74 -18.25 6.49
CA SER A 624 33.88 -17.27 7.18
C SER A 624 34.63 -15.96 7.44
N ALA A 625 33.91 -14.84 7.40
CA ALA A 625 34.49 -13.50 7.55
C ALA A 625 33.52 -12.49 8.16
N ILE A 626 34.08 -11.39 8.66
CA ILE A 626 33.32 -10.26 9.19
C ILE A 626 33.52 -9.06 8.26
N LEU A 627 32.44 -8.48 7.76
CA LEU A 627 32.46 -7.19 7.07
C LEU A 627 32.42 -6.09 8.12
N GLN A 628 33.45 -5.24 8.17
CA GLN A 628 33.55 -4.14 9.13
C GLN A 628 33.30 -2.80 8.45
N ALA A 629 32.53 -1.92 9.06
CA ALA A 629 32.43 -0.52 8.61
C ALA A 629 33.08 0.40 9.63
N HIS A 630 34.05 1.19 9.19
CA HIS A 630 34.69 2.22 10.00
C HIS A 630 33.80 3.48 10.07
N PRO A 631 33.77 4.26 11.17
CA PRO A 631 32.94 5.45 11.28
C PRO A 631 33.22 6.51 10.20
N ALA A 632 34.46 6.58 9.71
CA ALA A 632 34.83 7.45 8.58
C ALA A 632 34.05 7.12 7.29
N ALA A 633 33.69 5.85 7.08
CA ALA A 633 32.81 5.43 5.97
C ALA A 633 31.36 5.88 6.18
N LEU A 634 30.97 6.25 7.41
CA LEU A 634 29.63 6.71 7.74
C LEU A 634 29.42 8.21 7.48
N GLY A 635 30.49 9.01 7.53
CA GLY A 635 30.45 10.47 7.38
C GLY A 635 30.22 10.99 5.95
N PHE A 636 30.57 10.21 4.91
CA PHE A 636 30.50 10.69 3.51
C PHE A 636 29.10 10.53 2.87
N GLN A 637 28.19 9.71 3.46
CA GLN A 637 26.86 9.41 2.87
C GLN A 637 25.73 9.15 3.89
N ARG A 638 25.86 9.56 5.16
CA ARG A 638 24.96 9.14 6.27
C ARG A 638 24.85 7.59 6.34
N GLY A 639 25.97 6.93 6.66
CA GLY A 639 26.32 5.53 6.36
C GLY A 639 25.45 4.34 6.78
N VAL A 640 24.21 4.55 7.23
CA VAL A 640 23.22 3.46 7.37
C VAL A 640 23.07 2.65 6.06
N PRO A 641 23.03 3.26 4.85
CA PRO A 641 22.92 2.49 3.61
C PRO A 641 24.08 1.51 3.38
N LEU A 642 25.31 1.86 3.77
CA LEU A 642 26.47 0.98 3.62
C LEU A 642 26.37 -0.23 4.57
N LEU A 643 26.02 0.01 5.84
CA LEU A 643 25.81 -1.04 6.83
C LEU A 643 24.66 -1.97 6.43
N SER A 644 23.51 -1.41 6.03
CA SER A 644 22.37 -2.20 5.55
C SER A 644 22.69 -3.00 4.30
N ALA A 645 23.47 -2.44 3.36
CA ALA A 645 23.93 -3.15 2.18
C ALA A 645 24.88 -4.31 2.55
N ALA A 646 25.80 -4.09 3.49
CA ALA A 646 26.69 -5.15 3.99
C ALA A 646 25.90 -6.28 4.66
N VAL A 647 24.93 -5.95 5.52
CA VAL A 647 24.05 -6.93 6.19
C VAL A 647 23.31 -7.76 5.14
N LEU A 648 22.62 -7.10 4.21
CA LEU A 648 21.85 -7.78 3.17
C LEU A 648 22.74 -8.68 2.30
N ALA A 649 23.89 -8.19 1.84
CA ALA A 649 24.80 -8.95 1.01
C ALA A 649 25.37 -10.18 1.74
N ALA A 650 25.74 -10.03 3.01
CA ALA A 650 26.17 -11.14 3.87
C ALA A 650 25.07 -12.20 4.04
N ARG A 651 23.81 -11.78 4.27
CA ARG A 651 22.66 -12.69 4.38
C ARG A 651 22.40 -13.46 3.08
N ILE A 652 22.48 -12.81 1.93
CA ILE A 652 22.28 -13.43 0.61
C ILE A 652 23.35 -14.48 0.35
N CYS A 653 24.64 -14.16 0.57
CA CYS A 653 25.74 -15.11 0.42
C CYS A 653 25.49 -16.38 1.26
N CYS A 654 25.19 -16.22 2.56
CA CYS A 654 24.89 -17.35 3.44
C CYS A 654 23.69 -18.18 2.97
N LYS A 655 22.60 -17.51 2.54
CA LYS A 655 21.37 -18.19 2.10
C LYS A 655 21.58 -19.01 0.83
N ASN A 656 22.49 -18.57 -0.04
CA ASN A 656 22.83 -19.25 -1.28
C ASN A 656 23.85 -20.38 -1.10
N GLY A 657 24.14 -20.79 0.14
CA GLY A 657 25.09 -21.85 0.43
C GLY A 657 26.55 -21.39 0.45
N GLY A 658 26.80 -20.08 0.46
CA GLY A 658 28.12 -19.50 0.68
C GLY A 658 28.58 -19.57 2.15
N PRO A 659 29.82 -19.17 2.44
CA PRO A 659 30.38 -19.17 3.80
C PRO A 659 29.63 -18.25 4.77
N LEU A 660 29.84 -18.45 6.07
CA LEU A 660 29.17 -17.65 7.10
C LEU A 660 29.79 -16.25 7.18
N LEU A 661 28.95 -15.23 6.94
CA LEU A 661 29.35 -13.83 6.98
C LEU A 661 28.56 -13.07 8.06
N ALA A 662 29.29 -12.30 8.86
CA ALA A 662 28.75 -11.39 9.86
C ALA A 662 29.14 -9.94 9.54
N VAL A 663 28.39 -8.97 10.08
CA VAL A 663 28.64 -7.54 9.88
C VAL A 663 28.85 -6.82 11.20
N GLN A 664 29.86 -5.96 11.25
CA GLN A 664 30.27 -5.25 12.46
C GLN A 664 30.46 -3.75 12.22
N LEU A 665 29.96 -2.91 13.12
CA LEU A 665 30.43 -1.53 13.25
C LEU A 665 31.78 -1.52 13.97
N ASP A 666 32.80 -0.90 13.39
CA ASP A 666 34.10 -0.70 14.03
C ASP A 666 34.18 0.67 14.72
N HIS A 667 35.02 0.79 15.75
CA HIS A 667 35.31 2.05 16.47
C HIS A 667 34.08 2.89 16.87
N GLY A 668 33.12 2.26 17.55
CA GLY A 668 31.94 2.93 18.10
C GLY A 668 32.28 3.85 19.27
N THR A 669 32.67 5.09 18.98
CA THR A 669 32.93 6.15 19.97
C THR A 669 31.73 7.07 20.23
N ASP A 670 30.65 6.91 19.46
CA ASP A 670 29.48 7.79 19.42
C ASP A 670 28.19 6.97 19.53
N GLU A 671 27.31 7.35 20.47
CA GLU A 671 26.08 6.60 20.77
C GLU A 671 25.12 6.56 19.56
N ASP A 672 25.03 7.65 18.80
CA ASP A 672 24.13 7.73 17.65
C ASP A 672 24.62 6.83 16.51
N HIS A 673 25.94 6.73 16.29
CA HIS A 673 26.50 5.77 15.34
C HIS A 673 26.27 4.32 15.77
N VAL A 674 26.42 4.00 17.06
CA VAL A 674 26.13 2.66 17.59
C VAL A 674 24.65 2.34 17.42
N ALA A 675 23.75 3.24 17.80
CA ALA A 675 22.31 3.06 17.64
C ALA A 675 21.91 2.88 16.17
N ALA A 676 22.46 3.68 15.26
CA ALA A 676 22.20 3.57 13.82
C ALA A 676 22.71 2.25 13.22
N ALA A 677 23.83 1.73 13.71
CA ALA A 677 24.34 0.43 13.27
C ALA A 677 23.48 -0.73 13.78
N LEU A 678 23.05 -0.68 15.04
CA LEU A 678 22.09 -1.64 15.59
C LEU A 678 20.76 -1.57 14.82
N GLU A 679 20.32 -0.35 14.44
CA GLU A 679 19.13 -0.14 13.62
C GLU A 679 19.28 -0.70 12.19
N ALA A 680 20.51 -0.79 11.67
CA ALA A 680 20.82 -1.41 10.39
C ALA A 680 20.88 -2.96 10.46
N GLY A 681 20.83 -3.55 11.66
CA GLY A 681 20.83 -4.99 11.87
C GLY A 681 22.22 -5.64 11.83
N VAL A 682 23.27 -4.91 12.23
CA VAL A 682 24.62 -5.48 12.38
C VAL A 682 24.64 -6.61 13.41
N ASP A 683 25.55 -7.56 13.22
CA ASP A 683 25.72 -8.72 14.11
C ASP A 683 26.54 -8.39 15.36
N SER A 684 27.41 -7.38 15.28
CA SER A 684 28.20 -6.89 16.40
C SER A 684 28.55 -5.40 16.29
N VAL A 685 28.86 -4.79 17.43
CA VAL A 685 29.44 -3.43 17.51
C VAL A 685 30.73 -3.49 18.33
N MET A 686 31.76 -2.80 17.84
CA MET A 686 32.98 -2.55 18.61
C MET A 686 32.83 -1.21 19.32
N ILE A 687 32.94 -1.21 20.65
CA ILE A 687 32.88 -0.01 21.49
C ILE A 687 34.30 0.41 21.84
N ASP A 688 34.65 1.61 21.37
CA ASP A 688 35.98 2.19 21.55
C ASP A 688 35.94 3.26 22.66
N GLY A 689 36.21 2.82 23.89
CA GLY A 689 36.43 3.69 25.05
C GLY A 689 37.92 3.95 25.33
N SER A 690 38.83 3.63 24.40
CA SER A 690 40.28 3.60 24.64
C SER A 690 40.88 4.97 24.98
N ALA A 691 40.22 6.05 24.56
CA ALA A 691 40.59 7.42 24.87
C ALA A 691 40.15 7.89 26.26
N MET A 692 39.27 7.15 26.93
CA MET A 692 38.73 7.47 28.25
C MET A 692 39.60 6.91 29.38
N GLU A 693 39.47 7.47 30.58
CA GLU A 693 40.03 6.82 31.77
C GLU A 693 39.30 5.52 32.06
N TYR A 694 39.96 4.59 32.77
CA TYR A 694 39.47 3.20 32.91
C TYR A 694 38.03 3.11 33.40
N GLU A 695 37.67 3.89 34.42
CA GLU A 695 36.33 3.85 35.01
C GLU A 695 35.25 4.37 34.04
N ASP A 696 35.56 5.44 33.31
CA ASP A 696 34.67 6.01 32.29
C ASP A 696 34.50 5.05 31.10
N ASN A 697 35.58 4.36 30.69
CA ASN A 697 35.52 3.31 29.66
C ASN A 697 34.61 2.15 30.11
N VAL A 698 34.74 1.70 31.36
CA VAL A 698 33.88 0.64 31.90
C VAL A 698 32.41 1.06 31.89
N GLU A 699 32.09 2.27 32.35
CA GLU A 699 30.72 2.78 32.39
C GLU A 699 30.14 2.93 30.97
N TRP A 700 30.89 3.57 30.06
CA TRP A 700 30.51 3.74 28.66
C TRP A 700 30.27 2.40 27.96
N THR A 701 31.24 1.48 28.07
CA THR A 701 31.16 0.16 27.44
C THR A 701 30.02 -0.66 28.01
N ALA A 702 29.79 -0.65 29.33
CA ALA A 702 28.67 -1.37 29.94
C ALA A 702 27.32 -0.86 29.44
N ARG A 703 27.17 0.47 29.31
CA ARG A 703 25.94 1.09 28.79
C ARG A 703 25.70 0.72 27.33
N MET A 704 26.73 0.80 26.48
CA MET A 704 26.62 0.42 25.08
C MET A 704 26.40 -1.08 24.89
N ALA A 705 26.97 -1.91 25.78
CA ALA A 705 26.77 -3.35 25.75
C ALA A 705 25.32 -3.72 26.06
N GLU A 706 24.69 -3.07 27.04
CA GLU A 706 23.27 -3.25 27.33
C GLU A 706 22.40 -2.91 26.11
N LEU A 707 22.72 -1.83 25.40
CA LEU A 707 22.03 -1.43 24.18
C LEU A 707 22.19 -2.48 23.06
N ALA A 708 23.41 -2.93 22.81
CA ALA A 708 23.73 -3.90 21.76
C ALA A 708 23.14 -5.29 22.04
N HIS A 709 23.29 -5.81 23.27
CA HIS A 709 22.69 -7.08 23.67
C HIS A 709 21.17 -7.03 23.62
N GLY A 710 20.56 -5.88 23.98
CA GLY A 710 19.13 -5.64 23.83
C GLY A 710 18.63 -5.68 22.38
N ALA A 711 19.52 -5.48 21.40
CA ALA A 711 19.27 -5.62 19.97
C ALA A 711 19.74 -6.98 19.41
N GLY A 712 20.26 -7.88 20.24
CA GLY A 712 20.77 -9.20 19.82
C GLY A 712 22.15 -9.18 19.15
N ALA A 713 22.84 -8.04 19.18
CA ALA A 713 24.20 -7.89 18.65
C ALA A 713 25.25 -8.21 19.71
N ALA A 714 26.39 -8.77 19.30
CA ALA A 714 27.53 -9.03 20.18
C ALA A 714 28.37 -7.76 20.35
N VAL A 715 29.08 -7.67 21.48
CA VAL A 715 29.89 -6.50 21.84
C VAL A 715 31.35 -6.87 21.82
N GLU A 716 32.11 -6.15 20.99
CA GLU A 716 33.56 -6.09 21.10
C GLU A 716 33.95 -4.83 21.88
N ALA A 717 34.81 -4.96 22.88
CA ALA A 717 35.25 -3.82 23.69
C ALA A 717 36.76 -3.70 23.66
N GLU A 718 37.26 -2.47 23.51
CA GLU A 718 38.69 -2.19 23.55
C GLU A 718 39.19 -1.89 24.96
N LEU A 719 40.21 -2.62 25.39
CA LEU A 719 40.92 -2.38 26.64
C LEU A 719 42.41 -2.18 26.36
N GLY A 720 42.86 -0.94 26.49
CA GLY A 720 44.17 -0.48 26.03
C GLY A 720 43.98 0.74 25.12
N LYS A 721 45.07 1.28 24.58
CA LYS A 721 45.07 2.38 23.61
C LYS A 721 46.15 2.11 22.57
N LEU A 722 45.74 1.87 21.32
CA LEU A 722 46.63 1.57 20.20
C LEU A 722 47.33 2.84 19.69
N ALA A 723 48.60 2.73 19.27
CA ALA A 723 49.30 3.79 18.55
C ALA A 723 48.93 3.75 17.04
N GLY A 724 49.06 4.88 16.34
CA GLY A 724 48.97 4.95 14.88
C GLY A 724 47.80 5.79 14.37
N GLU A 725 47.56 5.74 13.06
CA GLU A 725 46.47 6.47 12.39
C GLU A 725 45.61 5.50 11.54
N GLU A 726 44.30 5.60 11.70
CA GLU A 726 43.29 4.94 10.87
C GLU A 726 42.19 5.93 10.48
N ASP A 727 42.12 6.27 9.19
CA ASP A 727 41.06 7.06 8.54
C ASP A 727 40.56 8.29 9.32
N GLY A 728 41.49 9.06 9.89
CA GLY A 728 41.22 10.30 10.62
C GLY A 728 41.21 10.17 12.15
N LEU A 729 41.26 8.95 12.70
CA LEU A 729 41.56 8.68 14.10
C LEU A 729 43.07 8.48 14.26
N SER A 730 43.72 9.29 15.11
CA SER A 730 45.16 9.19 15.34
C SER A 730 45.50 9.19 16.83
N VAL A 731 46.40 8.30 17.23
CA VAL A 731 46.95 8.22 18.58
C VAL A 731 48.48 8.30 18.51
N PRO A 732 49.10 9.30 19.15
CA PRO A 732 50.56 9.40 19.26
C PRO A 732 51.15 8.18 20.00
N GLU A 733 52.33 7.72 19.58
CA GLU A 733 53.01 6.56 20.18
C GLU A 733 53.29 6.71 21.69
N VAL A 734 53.48 7.95 22.16
CA VAL A 734 53.69 8.28 23.57
C VAL A 734 52.45 8.10 24.45
N GLU A 735 51.26 8.02 23.85
CA GLU A 735 49.99 7.85 24.56
C GLU A 735 49.48 6.41 24.54
N ALA A 736 50.14 5.50 23.82
CA ALA A 736 49.73 4.11 23.71
C ALA A 736 49.84 3.39 25.06
N LYS A 737 48.78 2.69 25.44
CA LYS A 737 48.69 1.93 26.70
C LYS A 737 48.36 0.48 26.37
N MET A 738 49.27 -0.44 26.68
CA MET A 738 49.00 -1.87 26.53
C MET A 738 47.92 -2.33 27.52
N THR A 739 47.13 -3.33 27.14
CA THR A 739 46.13 -3.97 28.02
C THR A 739 46.80 -4.46 29.30
N ASP A 740 46.34 -4.04 30.48
CA ASP A 740 46.79 -4.59 31.76
C ASP A 740 46.01 -5.88 32.06
N PRO A 741 46.67 -7.06 32.13
CA PRO A 741 46.01 -8.32 32.46
C PRO A 741 45.24 -8.29 33.79
N LYS A 742 45.60 -7.41 34.74
CA LYS A 742 44.92 -7.28 36.03
C LYS A 742 43.55 -6.61 35.93
N GLN A 743 43.36 -5.75 34.94
CA GLN A 743 42.09 -5.05 34.71
C GLN A 743 41.07 -5.94 33.98
N VAL A 744 41.52 -6.93 33.23
CA VAL A 744 40.68 -7.79 32.37
C VAL A 744 39.50 -8.44 33.10
N PRO A 745 39.67 -9.09 34.27
CA PRO A 745 38.54 -9.76 34.93
C PRO A 745 37.45 -8.77 35.40
N ASP A 746 37.88 -7.61 35.94
CA ASP A 746 36.97 -6.56 36.38
C ASP A 746 36.23 -5.94 35.18
N PHE A 747 36.98 -5.60 34.13
CA PHE A 747 36.45 -5.01 32.92
C PHE A 747 35.39 -5.90 32.26
N LEU A 748 35.69 -7.20 32.05
CA LEU A 748 34.74 -8.14 31.45
C LEU A 748 33.51 -8.39 32.32
N ALA A 749 33.67 -8.50 33.64
CA ALA A 749 32.55 -8.72 34.56
C ALA A 749 31.57 -7.53 34.56
N ARG A 750 32.11 -6.30 34.47
CA ARG A 750 31.32 -5.07 34.54
C ARG A 750 30.72 -4.67 33.19
N THR A 751 31.46 -4.87 32.10
CA THR A 751 31.01 -4.49 30.74
C THR A 751 30.20 -5.58 30.04
N ARG A 752 30.39 -6.85 30.42
CA ARG A 752 29.81 -8.02 29.74
C ARG A 752 30.21 -8.14 28.27
N ALA A 753 31.36 -7.61 27.86
CA ALA A 753 31.84 -7.72 26.49
C ALA A 753 32.01 -9.20 26.06
N ASP A 754 31.52 -9.54 24.87
CA ASP A 754 31.64 -10.88 24.28
C ASP A 754 33.01 -11.12 23.66
N ILE A 755 33.61 -10.04 23.14
CA ILE A 755 34.92 -10.01 22.48
C ILE A 755 35.76 -8.91 23.14
N LEU A 756 37.00 -9.23 23.51
CA LEU A 756 37.96 -8.26 24.04
C LEU A 756 39.01 -7.94 22.97
N ALA A 757 39.00 -6.70 22.47
CA ALA A 757 40.06 -6.17 21.64
C ALA A 757 41.25 -5.77 22.53
N VAL A 758 42.42 -6.35 22.26
CA VAL A 758 43.61 -6.19 23.11
C VAL A 758 44.70 -5.39 22.41
N THR A 759 45.39 -4.57 23.20
CA THR A 759 46.58 -3.83 22.82
C THR A 759 47.81 -4.51 23.42
N VAL A 760 48.55 -5.24 22.59
CA VAL A 760 49.77 -5.99 22.99
C VAL A 760 50.97 -5.61 22.12
N GLY A 761 51.03 -4.35 21.67
CA GLY A 761 52.09 -3.84 20.77
C GLY A 761 51.72 -3.85 19.29
N ASN A 762 50.47 -4.17 18.96
CA ASN A 762 49.85 -3.89 17.67
C ASN A 762 49.63 -2.37 17.47
N VAL A 763 49.52 -1.92 16.22
CA VAL A 763 49.31 -0.51 15.84
C VAL A 763 48.32 -0.39 14.68
N HIS A 764 47.64 0.76 14.58
CA HIS A 764 46.88 1.12 13.39
C HIS A 764 47.78 1.58 12.26
N GLY A 765 47.39 1.28 11.02
CA GLY A 765 48.14 1.70 9.84
C GLY A 765 49.44 0.90 9.62
N ARG A 766 50.54 1.61 9.31
CA ARG A 766 51.82 1.00 8.95
C ARG A 766 52.75 0.92 10.15
N TYR A 767 53.24 -0.29 10.46
CA TYR A 767 54.30 -0.48 11.46
C TYR A 767 55.59 0.25 11.05
N ALA A 768 56.19 0.98 12.00
CA ALA A 768 57.47 1.67 11.78
C ALA A 768 58.64 0.69 11.57
N SER A 769 58.55 -0.51 12.16
CA SER A 769 59.51 -1.61 11.96
C SER A 769 58.99 -2.59 10.90
N PRO A 770 59.86 -3.09 9.99
CA PRO A 770 59.49 -4.13 9.03
C PRO A 770 59.24 -5.50 9.70
N ASN A 771 59.60 -5.67 10.98
CA ASN A 771 59.33 -6.86 11.78
C ASN A 771 58.67 -6.46 13.10
N PRO A 772 57.36 -6.14 13.08
CA PRO A 772 56.65 -5.80 14.31
C PRO A 772 56.57 -7.02 15.24
N ARG A 773 56.63 -6.77 16.56
CA ARG A 773 56.59 -7.81 17.58
C ARG A 773 55.49 -7.54 18.60
N LEU A 774 54.54 -8.46 18.68
CA LEU A 774 53.55 -8.50 19.74
C LEU A 774 54.20 -8.98 21.05
N ASP A 775 53.75 -8.44 22.17
CA ASP A 775 54.05 -8.94 23.52
C ASP A 775 53.20 -10.20 23.78
N LEU A 776 53.67 -11.32 23.26
CA LEU A 776 53.00 -12.62 23.35
C LEU A 776 52.91 -13.11 24.82
N ALA A 777 53.84 -12.70 25.67
CA ALA A 777 53.80 -13.04 27.10
C ALA A 777 52.61 -12.35 27.78
N ARG A 778 52.42 -11.05 27.52
CA ARG A 778 51.24 -10.31 27.97
C ARG A 778 49.95 -10.89 27.42
N LEU A 779 49.89 -11.24 26.13
CA LEU A 779 48.72 -11.87 25.54
C LEU A 779 48.34 -13.19 26.25
N GLY A 780 49.33 -14.01 26.62
CA GLY A 780 49.12 -15.21 27.42
C GLY A 780 48.52 -14.93 28.81
N LEU A 781 48.97 -13.86 29.48
CA LEU A 781 48.41 -13.40 30.75
C LEU A 781 46.97 -12.89 30.60
N VAL A 782 46.68 -12.13 29.54
CA VAL A 782 45.32 -11.65 29.23
C VAL A 782 44.37 -12.83 28.98
N LYS A 783 44.79 -13.83 28.20
CA LYS A 783 44.02 -15.06 27.97
C LYS A 783 43.67 -15.74 29.29
N ALA A 784 44.65 -15.94 30.15
CA ALA A 784 44.44 -16.61 31.44
C ALA A 784 43.51 -15.80 32.36
N ALA A 785 43.64 -14.47 32.37
CA ALA A 785 42.75 -13.57 33.12
C ALA A 785 41.31 -13.61 32.61
N ALA A 786 41.10 -13.57 31.28
CA ALA A 786 39.78 -13.66 30.65
C ALA A 786 39.07 -15.01 30.91
N MET A 787 39.83 -16.08 31.16
CA MET A 787 39.30 -17.41 31.50
C MET A 787 39.04 -17.62 33.00
N GLY A 788 39.17 -16.58 33.83
CA GLY A 788 38.87 -16.64 35.26
C GLY A 788 39.96 -17.30 36.13
N ALA A 789 41.21 -17.35 35.66
CA ALA A 789 42.32 -17.82 36.49
C ALA A 789 42.65 -16.81 37.60
N SER A 790 42.73 -17.26 38.87
CA SER A 790 43.03 -16.39 40.01
C SER A 790 44.43 -15.75 39.92
N PRO A 791 44.62 -14.50 40.37
CA PRO A 791 45.92 -13.80 40.35
C PRO A 791 47.10 -14.56 40.97
N SER A 792 46.86 -15.48 41.91
CA SER A 792 47.91 -16.30 42.53
C SER A 792 48.44 -17.42 41.64
N MET A 793 47.68 -17.86 40.61
CA MET A 793 48.15 -18.82 39.61
C MET A 793 49.01 -18.17 38.52
N LEU A 794 48.79 -16.89 38.21
CA LEU A 794 49.44 -16.17 37.10
C LEU A 794 50.96 -15.97 37.27
N LEU A 795 51.51 -16.17 38.47
CA LEU A 795 52.96 -16.06 38.72
C LEU A 795 53.73 -17.41 38.72
N SER A 796 53.06 -18.57 38.68
CA SER A 796 53.73 -19.86 38.91
C SER A 796 53.62 -20.91 37.80
N SER A 797 52.75 -20.74 36.80
CA SER A 797 52.52 -21.75 35.77
C SER A 797 53.02 -21.32 34.39
N VAL A 798 54.35 -21.35 34.19
CA VAL A 798 54.95 -21.51 32.85
C VAL A 798 55.22 -23.00 32.55
N GLN A 799 54.91 -23.91 33.48
CA GLN A 799 55.17 -25.34 33.29
C GLN A 799 54.00 -26.19 33.82
N SER A 800 53.45 -27.01 32.92
CA SER A 800 52.44 -28.09 33.10
C SER A 800 50.95 -27.72 33.17
N ALA A 801 50.16 -28.46 32.37
CA ALA A 801 48.71 -28.32 32.18
C ALA A 801 47.91 -29.21 33.15
N PRO A 802 46.75 -28.76 33.67
CA PRO A 802 45.82 -29.64 34.39
C PRO A 802 44.50 -29.92 33.63
N GLN A 803 44.01 -31.14 33.84
CA GLN A 803 42.74 -31.69 33.35
C GLN A 803 41.52 -31.24 34.16
N ALA A 804 40.42 -31.10 33.41
CA ALA A 804 38.98 -31.06 33.72
C ALA A 804 38.47 -31.04 35.18
N ALA A 805 37.63 -30.04 35.46
CA ALA A 805 36.57 -30.14 36.47
C ALA A 805 35.32 -29.29 36.07
N GLY A 806 34.15 -29.92 36.12
CA GLY A 806 32.85 -29.35 36.49
C GLY A 806 32.25 -28.19 35.67
N ARG A 807 31.24 -28.50 34.85
CA ARG A 807 30.36 -27.52 34.18
C ARG A 807 29.68 -26.57 35.19
N SER A 808 29.98 -25.29 35.07
CA SER A 808 29.12 -24.16 35.45
C SER A 808 29.20 -23.13 34.32
N SER A 809 28.05 -22.62 33.87
CA SER A 809 27.84 -21.95 32.57
C SER A 809 28.25 -20.46 32.55
N SER A 810 29.54 -20.14 32.40
CA SER A 810 29.97 -18.81 31.92
C SER A 810 30.44 -18.91 30.48
N ALA A 811 29.82 -18.18 29.55
CA ALA A 811 30.26 -18.07 28.17
C ALA A 811 31.70 -17.52 28.12
N ALA A 812 32.59 -18.15 27.35
CA ALA A 812 34.00 -17.77 27.29
C ALA A 812 34.23 -16.62 26.31
N THR A 813 34.73 -15.47 26.80
CA THR A 813 35.06 -14.29 25.99
C THR A 813 36.05 -14.60 24.84
N PHE A 814 35.83 -13.96 23.70
CA PHE A 814 36.68 -14.02 22.51
C PHE A 814 37.79 -12.96 22.55
N LEU A 815 38.96 -13.21 21.95
CA LEU A 815 40.05 -12.23 21.89
C LEU A 815 40.25 -11.74 20.45
N ALA A 816 40.36 -10.42 20.27
CA ALA A 816 40.57 -9.78 18.98
C ALA A 816 41.85 -8.94 18.98
N ILE A 817 42.50 -8.86 17.82
CA ILE A 817 43.63 -7.96 17.57
C ILE A 817 43.29 -7.02 16.41
N HIS A 818 43.34 -5.72 16.70
CA HIS A 818 43.28 -4.67 15.68
C HIS A 818 44.66 -4.40 15.09
N GLY A 819 44.73 -3.87 13.87
CA GLY A 819 46.02 -3.55 13.25
C GLY A 819 46.80 -4.77 12.74
N ALA A 820 46.11 -5.75 12.13
CA ALA A 820 46.77 -6.95 11.58
C ALA A 820 47.46 -6.74 10.22
N SER A 821 47.26 -5.58 9.59
CA SER A 821 47.97 -5.15 8.38
C SER A 821 49.48 -5.11 8.64
N GLY A 822 50.27 -5.89 7.90
CA GLY A 822 51.72 -5.96 8.07
C GLY A 822 52.23 -6.83 9.22
N LEU A 823 51.36 -7.53 9.98
CA LEU A 823 51.83 -8.53 10.94
C LEU A 823 52.41 -9.77 10.22
N PRO A 824 53.62 -10.23 10.57
CA PRO A 824 54.17 -11.48 10.05
C PRO A 824 53.27 -12.69 10.36
N GLY A 825 53.13 -13.63 9.42
CA GLY A 825 52.34 -14.85 9.63
C GLY A 825 52.75 -15.67 10.86
N SER A 826 54.04 -15.61 11.24
CA SER A 826 54.53 -16.24 12.47
C SER A 826 53.96 -15.61 13.75
N GLN A 827 53.72 -14.30 13.78
CA GLN A 827 53.07 -13.60 14.90
C GLN A 827 51.59 -13.96 14.97
N VAL A 828 50.91 -13.95 13.82
CA VAL A 828 49.49 -14.33 13.68
C VAL A 828 49.26 -15.75 14.20
N LYS A 829 50.08 -16.71 13.76
CA LYS A 829 49.99 -18.09 14.21
C LYS A 829 50.15 -18.25 15.72
N VAL A 830 51.20 -17.65 16.30
CA VAL A 830 51.43 -17.77 17.74
C VAL A 830 50.33 -17.08 18.54
N SER A 831 49.89 -15.89 18.14
CA SER A 831 48.78 -15.19 18.83
C SER A 831 47.44 -15.92 18.70
N THR A 832 47.16 -16.58 17.57
CA THR A 832 45.98 -17.46 17.40
C THR A 832 46.03 -18.64 18.37
N SER A 833 47.20 -19.29 18.53
CA SER A 833 47.39 -20.36 19.53
C SER A 833 47.18 -19.89 20.97
N LEU A 834 47.41 -18.60 21.22
CA LEU A 834 47.15 -17.92 22.49
C LEU A 834 45.69 -17.45 22.63
N GLY A 835 44.79 -17.84 21.73
CA GLY A 835 43.34 -17.67 21.87
C GLY A 835 42.74 -16.48 21.13
N VAL A 836 43.54 -15.76 20.33
CA VAL A 836 43.03 -14.75 19.39
C VAL A 836 42.23 -15.44 18.29
N CYS A 837 41.03 -14.95 18.03
CA CYS A 837 40.08 -15.53 17.09
C CYS A 837 39.53 -14.53 16.07
N LYS A 838 39.91 -13.25 16.17
CA LYS A 838 39.54 -12.18 15.24
C LYS A 838 40.73 -11.27 14.97
N TYR A 839 40.96 -10.95 13.70
CA TYR A 839 41.97 -9.97 13.25
C TYR A 839 41.34 -8.91 12.35
N ASN A 840 41.46 -7.64 12.72
CA ASN A 840 40.98 -6.53 11.88
C ASN A 840 42.03 -6.15 10.82
N VAL A 841 41.59 -6.02 9.58
CA VAL A 841 42.42 -5.69 8.42
C VAL A 841 41.77 -4.56 7.61
N ASN A 842 42.49 -3.44 7.50
CA ASN A 842 42.06 -2.29 6.72
C ASN A 842 43.12 -1.86 5.70
N THR A 843 44.29 -1.41 6.18
CA THR A 843 45.32 -0.71 5.36
C THR A 843 45.69 -1.41 4.06
N GLU A 844 45.87 -2.73 4.07
CA GLU A 844 46.22 -3.49 2.86
C GLU A 844 45.06 -3.58 1.86
N VAL A 845 43.82 -3.72 2.33
CA VAL A 845 42.61 -3.73 1.49
C VAL A 845 42.43 -2.37 0.82
N ARG A 846 42.56 -1.29 1.59
CA ARG A 846 42.52 0.09 1.07
C ARG A 846 43.63 0.35 0.04
N THR A 847 44.84 -0.12 0.30
CA THR A 847 45.97 0.02 -0.63
C THR A 847 45.69 -0.72 -1.94
N ALA A 848 45.20 -1.96 -1.86
CA ALA A 848 44.85 -2.77 -3.01
C ALA A 848 43.74 -2.13 -3.87
N ALA A 849 42.72 -1.54 -3.23
CA ALA A 849 41.68 -0.79 -3.92
C ALA A 849 42.25 0.39 -4.72
N ILE A 850 43.09 1.21 -4.09
CA ILE A 850 43.72 2.39 -4.73
C ILE A 850 44.67 1.95 -5.86
N GLU A 851 45.43 0.87 -5.68
CA GLU A 851 46.30 0.32 -6.71
C GLU A 851 45.51 -0.20 -7.91
N GLY A 852 44.40 -0.90 -7.69
CA GLY A 852 43.53 -1.37 -8.77
C GLY A 852 42.94 -0.21 -9.58
N LEU A 853 42.50 0.86 -8.90
CA LEU A 853 42.05 2.10 -9.54
C LEU A 853 43.17 2.77 -10.35
N ARG A 854 44.40 2.80 -9.82
CA ARG A 854 45.56 3.44 -10.48
C ARG A 854 46.09 2.65 -11.68
N ALA A 855 46.07 1.32 -11.62
CA ALA A 855 46.57 0.46 -12.69
C ALA A 855 45.84 0.73 -14.02
N VAL A 856 44.52 0.89 -13.97
CA VAL A 856 43.69 1.18 -15.15
C VAL A 856 43.75 2.67 -15.55
N ALA A 857 43.91 3.59 -14.57
CA ALA A 857 44.03 5.02 -14.83
C ALA A 857 45.39 5.42 -15.47
N GLY A 858 46.46 4.68 -15.18
CA GLY A 858 47.80 4.93 -15.73
C GLY A 858 47.98 4.51 -17.20
N GLU A 859 47.26 3.49 -17.65
CA GLU A 859 47.27 3.02 -19.05
C GLU A 859 46.34 3.83 -19.97
N ALA A 860 45.46 4.65 -19.39
CA ALA A 860 44.43 5.42 -20.09
C ALA A 860 44.87 6.81 -20.54
N SER A 861 46.18 7.09 -20.65
CA SER A 861 46.65 8.29 -21.36
C SER A 861 46.52 8.08 -22.87
N GLY A 862 45.28 8.06 -23.37
CA GLY A 862 45.00 8.09 -24.82
C GLY A 862 43.77 7.34 -25.33
N ALA A 863 43.16 6.45 -24.53
CA ALA A 863 41.97 5.69 -24.95
C ALA A 863 40.97 5.49 -23.81
N LYS A 864 39.66 5.48 -24.15
CA LYS A 864 38.50 5.32 -23.26
C LYS A 864 38.73 4.23 -22.20
N ALA A 865 39.03 4.62 -20.95
CA ALA A 865 38.90 3.72 -19.82
C ALA A 865 37.41 3.43 -19.58
N ASP A 866 37.01 2.17 -19.63
CA ASP A 866 35.67 1.74 -19.26
C ASP A 866 35.52 1.79 -17.73
N TYR A 867 34.48 2.48 -17.25
CA TYR A 867 34.23 2.68 -15.82
C TYR A 867 34.06 1.35 -15.09
N LEU A 868 33.39 0.37 -15.70
CA LEU A 868 33.18 -0.94 -15.10
C LEU A 868 34.50 -1.73 -14.99
N ALA A 869 35.38 -1.63 -15.98
CA ALA A 869 36.72 -2.23 -15.93
C ALA A 869 37.59 -1.64 -14.80
N VAL A 870 37.48 -0.33 -14.54
CA VAL A 870 38.18 0.32 -13.41
C VAL A 870 37.70 -0.22 -12.06
N LEU A 871 36.38 -0.38 -11.90
CA LEU A 871 35.81 -0.93 -10.67
C LEU A 871 36.15 -2.42 -10.50
N ASP A 872 36.09 -3.23 -11.56
CA ASP A 872 36.39 -4.66 -11.47
C ASP A 872 37.88 -4.90 -11.15
N ALA A 873 38.81 -4.06 -11.66
CA ALA A 873 40.21 -4.10 -11.26
C ALA A 873 40.42 -3.79 -9.77
N SER A 874 39.70 -2.79 -9.23
CA SER A 874 39.72 -2.47 -7.80
C SER A 874 39.18 -3.63 -6.95
N VAL A 875 38.02 -4.19 -7.32
CA VAL A 875 37.41 -5.34 -6.64
C VAL A 875 38.33 -6.56 -6.71
N GLY A 876 38.93 -6.84 -7.86
CA GLY A 876 39.86 -7.96 -8.05
C GLY A 876 41.08 -7.89 -7.15
N ASN A 877 41.72 -6.73 -7.06
CA ASN A 877 42.88 -6.52 -6.19
C ASN A 877 42.52 -6.64 -4.71
N MET A 878 41.41 -6.05 -4.27
CA MET A 878 40.92 -6.23 -2.90
C MET A 878 40.63 -7.70 -2.61
N THR A 879 39.93 -8.39 -3.51
CA THR A 879 39.57 -9.81 -3.37
C THR A 879 40.82 -10.68 -3.17
N ALA A 880 41.89 -10.45 -3.95
CA ALA A 880 43.13 -11.21 -3.84
C ALA A 880 43.81 -11.04 -2.48
N VAL A 881 43.91 -9.79 -1.98
CA VAL A 881 44.51 -9.50 -0.66
C VAL A 881 43.66 -10.09 0.47
N ILE A 882 42.34 -9.95 0.41
CA ILE A 882 41.42 -10.49 1.42
C ILE A 882 41.52 -12.01 1.46
N ALA A 883 41.51 -12.68 0.31
CA ALA A 883 41.62 -14.14 0.23
C ALA A 883 42.97 -14.64 0.79
N GLN A 884 44.07 -13.95 0.49
CA GLN A 884 45.38 -14.27 1.05
C GLN A 884 45.38 -14.18 2.59
N LYS A 885 44.75 -13.13 3.15
CA LYS A 885 44.64 -12.96 4.61
C LYS A 885 43.77 -14.02 5.26
N MET A 886 42.60 -14.31 4.70
CA MET A 886 41.71 -15.38 5.18
C MET A 886 42.46 -16.71 5.31
N LEU A 887 43.21 -17.10 4.26
CA LEU A 887 44.01 -18.32 4.29
C LEU A 887 45.14 -18.26 5.34
N GLY A 888 45.77 -17.11 5.51
CA GLY A 888 46.84 -16.92 6.51
C GLY A 888 46.37 -16.95 7.96
N PHE A 889 45.11 -16.61 8.25
CA PHE A 889 44.49 -16.74 9.57
C PHE A 889 44.04 -18.17 9.90
N ASP A 890 44.02 -19.03 8.88
CA ASP A 890 43.50 -20.39 8.91
C ASP A 890 44.59 -21.48 8.84
N ASP A 891 45.88 -21.11 8.88
CA ASP A 891 47.01 -22.05 8.83
C ASP A 891 47.55 -22.38 10.25
N PRO A 892 47.16 -23.53 10.84
CA PRO A 892 47.69 -23.96 12.13
C PRO A 892 49.06 -24.65 12.05
N GLN A 893 49.68 -24.83 10.87
CA GLN A 893 50.88 -25.70 10.73
C GLN A 893 52.23 -25.01 10.72
#